data_AF-W9AGP5-F1
#
_entry.id   AF-W9AGP5-F1
#
_cell.length_a   1.000
_cell.length_b   1.000
_cell.length_c   1.000
_cell.angle_alpha   90.00
_cell.angle_beta   90.00
_cell.angle_gamma   90.00
#
_symmetry.space_group_name_H-M   'P 1'
#
loop_
_entity.id
_entity.type
_entity.pdbx_description
1 polymer ?
#
loop_
_entity_poly.entity_id
_entity_poly.type
_entity_poly.pdbx_seq_one_letter_code
_entity_poly.pdbx_strand_id
1 'polypeptide(L)'
;MANNSQSRTARRKQKKSSKKPLWKKILLIMLLIFIIMGIGAGATAAYWIATAPDLDESKLSDPLASQILDKDGEVFATLGEDNRTKISYDDLPQVLIDAVTATEDARFFEHSGIDLRRIGGAVLANFKNGFGSEGASTITQQVVEKSFLSAEKKISLKVQEQWLALKLEREYSKEEILEMYLNKIFYGSNAYGVATAAETYFGKDDLSELTLPEAAILAGLPQRPTAYNPYENPELTKERMNTVLTLMVRHGKISEEQAEEAREVDIPSLLAGKSDDSVPYQAFLKQVQREVNEKVDGADIYSDGLKIHTTIDTSIQEHVEFLLTDSEENPIPYPDDEMQAGMTVLDTKNGAIRAIGGSRNGNGTGYNYAIQGGQQPGSTMKPLVAYGPAIEFNKMSTYHQINDDKPYDYGGDSPIRNWNRSYAGWMSARHALNQSLNVPAVKTLEEVGYDKAQSFAESLGIKFADDSITIGDAIGGTGTNVTPLQMAGAYRAFGNEGLYNDPYAVTSVEFPDGRTVELKPEAEAVMADYTAYMITDMLKTVITDGTGAQANVPGVTVAGKTGTTSLPDESGSPDSWFTGYSTNYTISVWTGGYTNEDGQRAAIPNGQTKIPHALFSNTMAEISKDMENTDFVKPDSVVEAAVEKGSRPAAKPSDYTPSSQIVTELFVKGTEPDDTSEKFDELDPVSGLSASYNEDSNAIEVTWDYDGDADVSFEVSAQVDDGQMQGLSTTEDTSMEISEVEPGTDYTIQVVATSNDGDMQSEPATTSVSVPGGDEEEEEGNIPPVSGLSAKYNKDNSIIDVSWNYNGPPASFEVAVNGQTQTVESNGIEISGASPGETYNIVVTPIGQNGANEGVEGESQSTSVTVPAAEEDTGEGNGDDEDSGDQSDEGSDEGNNDEANNEGNGNNGNGNGNGNGNNDEGTDDESENDDEEGSGN
;
A
#
# COMPACT_ATOMS: atom_id res chain seq x y z
N MET A 1 104.08 49.47 38.53
CA MET A 1 103.15 50.46 39.15
C MET A 1 101.74 49.87 39.10
N ALA A 2 100.77 50.05 40.00
CA ALA A 2 100.69 50.43 41.43
C ALA A 2 99.18 50.28 41.83
N ASN A 3 98.69 50.18 43.08
CA ASN A 3 99.30 50.07 44.43
C ASN A 3 98.27 49.48 45.44
N ASN A 4 98.69 49.26 46.70
CA ASN A 4 97.90 49.30 47.97
C ASN A 4 96.62 48.43 48.17
N SER A 5 96.29 47.82 49.33
CA SER A 5 96.93 47.43 50.61
C SER A 5 95.81 47.22 51.65
N GLN A 6 95.90 46.20 52.52
CA GLN A 6 95.12 45.96 53.76
C GLN A 6 93.62 45.56 53.59
N SER A 7 92.95 44.82 54.49
CA SER A 7 93.28 44.29 55.84
C SER A 7 92.67 42.88 56.10
N ARG A 8 92.95 42.26 57.26
CA ARG A 8 92.59 40.87 57.63
C ARG A 8 91.19 40.71 58.27
N THR A 9 90.62 39.51 58.09
CA THR A 9 89.73 38.74 59.03
C THR A 9 88.20 38.75 58.79
N ALA A 10 87.67 37.77 58.04
CA ALA A 10 86.41 37.07 58.37
C ALA A 10 86.16 35.75 57.59
N ARG A 11 86.01 34.65 58.34
CA ARG A 11 85.22 33.40 58.10
C ARG A 11 85.17 32.66 56.74
N ARG A 12 85.63 31.40 56.83
CA ARG A 12 85.06 30.12 56.32
C ARG A 12 85.23 29.72 54.84
N LYS A 13 86.25 28.86 54.63
CA LYS A 13 86.33 27.71 53.71
C LYS A 13 85.06 27.40 52.89
N GLN A 14 85.06 27.81 51.62
CA GLN A 14 84.10 27.32 50.62
C GLN A 14 84.59 25.96 50.09
N LYS A 15 84.02 24.87 50.62
CA LYS A 15 84.31 23.50 50.13
C LYS A 15 83.68 23.36 48.75
N LYS A 16 84.44 22.97 47.71
CA LYS A 16 83.89 22.61 46.39
C LYS A 16 82.91 21.44 46.57
N SER A 17 81.62 21.75 46.59
CA SER A 17 80.56 20.74 46.48
C SER A 17 80.57 20.23 45.04
N SER A 18 80.99 18.99 44.81
CA SER A 18 80.68 18.33 43.54
C SER A 18 79.17 18.25 43.41
N LYS A 19 78.60 18.97 42.43
CA LYS A 19 77.17 18.85 42.11
C LYS A 19 76.94 17.40 41.69
N LYS A 20 76.19 16.62 42.50
CA LYS A 20 75.78 15.26 42.12
C LYS A 20 75.15 15.34 40.71
N PRO A 21 75.55 14.47 39.78
CA PRO A 21 75.23 14.67 38.37
C PRO A 21 73.73 14.50 38.13
N LEU A 22 73.17 15.34 37.25
CA LEU A 22 71.72 15.54 37.11
C LEU A 22 70.98 14.22 36.78
N TRP A 23 71.59 13.37 35.95
CA TRP A 23 71.05 12.05 35.58
C TRP A 23 70.78 11.12 36.76
N LYS A 24 71.53 11.22 37.87
CA LYS A 24 71.25 10.44 39.09
C LYS A 24 70.03 10.93 39.86
N LYS A 25 69.64 12.21 39.70
CA LYS A 25 68.35 12.70 40.22
C LYS A 25 67.21 12.28 39.31
N ILE A 26 67.40 12.34 37.99
CA ILE A 26 66.40 11.92 37.00
C ILE A 26 66.10 10.42 37.17
N LEU A 27 67.11 9.55 37.25
CA LEU A 27 66.93 8.13 37.56
C LEU A 27 66.21 7.89 38.88
N LEU A 28 66.53 8.64 39.94
CA LEU A 28 65.89 8.46 41.25
C LEU A 28 64.44 8.95 41.25
N ILE A 29 64.11 9.99 40.47
CA ILE A 29 62.72 10.44 40.24
C ILE A 29 61.97 9.41 39.40
N MET A 30 62.55 8.88 38.31
CA MET A 30 61.93 7.82 37.51
C MET A 30 61.70 6.55 38.34
N LEU A 31 62.66 6.17 39.20
CA LEU A 31 62.49 5.06 40.15
C LEU A 31 61.38 5.34 41.17
N LEU A 32 61.28 6.57 41.69
CA LEU A 32 60.21 6.94 42.62
C LEU A 32 58.84 6.91 41.95
N ILE A 33 58.73 7.43 40.72
CA ILE A 33 57.50 7.37 39.91
C ILE A 33 57.14 5.90 39.61
N PHE A 34 58.11 5.07 39.23
CA PHE A 34 57.90 3.63 39.01
C PHE A 34 57.40 2.91 40.27
N ILE A 35 57.96 3.22 41.45
CA ILE A 35 57.48 2.69 42.73
C ILE A 35 56.06 3.17 43.05
N ILE A 36 55.75 4.45 42.84
CA ILE A 36 54.41 5.00 43.07
C ILE A 36 53.38 4.37 42.12
N MET A 37 53.71 4.21 40.83
CA MET A 37 52.86 3.50 39.87
C MET A 37 52.69 2.03 40.23
N GLY A 38 53.75 1.36 40.69
CA GLY A 38 53.68 -0.03 41.18
C GLY A 38 52.81 -0.20 42.44
N ILE A 39 52.87 0.76 43.38
CA ILE A 39 51.99 0.79 44.55
C ILE A 39 50.54 1.05 44.13
N GLY A 40 50.30 1.99 43.21
CA GLY A 40 48.96 2.26 42.68
C GLY A 40 48.37 1.05 41.98
N ALA A 41 49.10 0.42 41.06
CA ALA A 41 48.69 -0.79 40.37
C ALA A 41 48.45 -1.95 41.36
N GLY A 42 49.33 -2.14 42.35
CA GLY A 42 49.16 -3.16 43.39
C GLY A 42 47.94 -2.94 44.27
N ALA A 43 47.63 -1.68 44.64
CA ALA A 43 46.43 -1.33 45.39
C ALA A 43 45.15 -1.56 44.56
N THR A 44 45.16 -1.20 43.28
CA THR A 44 44.04 -1.44 42.36
C THR A 44 43.80 -2.93 42.14
N ALA A 45 44.85 -3.72 41.92
CA ALA A 45 44.74 -5.18 41.80
C ALA A 45 44.24 -5.82 43.11
N ALA A 46 44.73 -5.37 44.27
CA ALA A 46 44.26 -5.84 45.57
C ALA A 46 42.78 -5.49 45.82
N TYR A 47 42.32 -4.32 45.35
CA TYR A 47 40.90 -3.95 45.37
C TYR A 47 40.07 -4.89 44.50
N TRP A 48 40.45 -5.12 43.23
CA TRP A 48 39.72 -6.04 42.35
C TRP A 48 39.71 -7.48 42.88
N ILE A 49 40.80 -7.96 43.47
CA ILE A 49 40.87 -9.26 44.15
C ILE A 49 39.91 -9.31 45.35
N ALA A 50 39.83 -8.24 46.14
CA ALA A 50 38.92 -8.15 47.29
C ALA A 50 37.44 -8.01 46.89
N THR A 51 37.15 -7.60 45.64
CA THR A 51 35.80 -7.59 45.06
C THR A 51 35.56 -8.76 44.10
N ALA A 52 36.40 -9.79 44.10
CA ALA A 52 36.15 -11.03 43.36
C ALA A 52 34.97 -11.78 44.02
N PRO A 53 34.10 -12.44 43.24
CA PRO A 53 33.10 -13.35 43.80
C PRO A 53 33.80 -14.52 44.52
N ASP A 54 33.11 -15.13 45.48
CA ASP A 54 33.59 -16.38 46.08
C ASP A 54 33.44 -17.56 45.11
N LEU A 55 34.18 -18.65 45.40
CA LEU A 55 34.00 -19.90 44.67
C LEU A 55 32.74 -20.57 45.22
N ASP A 56 31.78 -20.76 44.33
CA ASP A 56 30.51 -21.42 44.58
C ASP A 56 30.51 -22.74 43.80
N GLU A 57 30.58 -23.85 44.52
CA GLU A 57 30.64 -25.20 43.93
C GLU A 57 29.44 -25.50 43.03
N SER A 58 28.27 -24.93 43.32
CA SER A 58 27.07 -25.10 42.49
C SER A 58 27.19 -24.48 41.09
N LYS A 59 28.14 -23.56 40.89
CA LYS A 59 28.44 -22.96 39.57
C LYS A 59 29.54 -23.69 38.82
N LEU A 60 30.26 -24.61 39.46
CA LEU A 60 31.31 -25.40 38.82
C LEU A 60 30.75 -26.62 38.10
N SER A 61 29.72 -27.26 38.67
CA SER A 61 29.22 -28.55 38.20
C SER A 61 28.35 -28.46 36.96
N ASP A 62 27.52 -27.43 36.82
CA ASP A 62 26.44 -27.39 35.84
C ASP A 62 26.36 -25.99 35.17
N PRO A 63 26.44 -25.89 33.83
CA PRO A 63 26.10 -24.66 33.12
C PRO A 63 24.59 -24.41 33.23
N LEU A 64 24.18 -23.20 33.57
CA LEU A 64 22.75 -22.88 33.68
C LEU A 64 22.13 -22.89 32.28
N ALA A 65 21.08 -23.68 32.09
CA ALA A 65 20.31 -23.69 30.85
C ALA A 65 19.48 -22.40 30.76
N SER A 66 19.37 -21.82 29.56
CA SER A 66 18.66 -20.56 29.35
C SER A 66 17.20 -20.81 29.00
N GLN A 67 16.29 -20.05 29.61
CA GLN A 67 14.85 -20.12 29.34
C GLN A 67 14.48 -19.13 28.25
N ILE A 68 13.78 -19.60 27.22
CA ILE A 68 13.24 -18.75 26.14
C ILE A 68 11.73 -18.64 26.36
N LEU A 69 11.28 -17.40 26.54
CA LEU A 69 9.91 -17.06 26.91
C LEU A 69 9.19 -16.43 25.73
N ASP A 70 7.92 -16.77 25.55
CA ASP A 70 7.08 -16.22 24.49
C ASP A 70 6.58 -14.80 24.79
N LYS A 71 5.71 -14.27 23.91
CA LYS A 71 5.11 -12.94 24.07
C LYS A 71 4.27 -12.76 25.34
N ASP A 72 3.75 -13.85 25.93
CA ASP A 72 2.89 -13.82 27.11
C ASP A 72 3.70 -14.09 28.41
N GLY A 73 4.95 -14.55 28.26
CA GLY A 73 5.89 -14.80 29.34
C GLY A 73 5.97 -16.27 29.76
N GLU A 74 5.44 -17.20 28.95
CA GLU A 74 5.54 -18.63 29.20
C GLU A 74 6.81 -19.21 28.55
N VAL A 75 7.45 -20.18 29.23
CA VAL A 75 8.67 -20.84 28.70
C VAL A 75 8.27 -21.86 27.65
N PHE A 76 8.62 -21.62 26.38
CA PHE A 76 8.35 -22.56 25.27
C PHE A 76 9.56 -23.42 24.90
N ALA A 77 10.77 -22.98 25.24
CA ALA A 77 12.01 -23.70 24.98
C ALA A 77 13.03 -23.45 26.09
N THR A 78 13.79 -24.48 26.47
CA THR A 78 15.02 -24.32 27.25
C THR A 78 16.22 -24.65 26.37
N LEU A 79 17.23 -23.78 26.35
CA LEU A 79 18.46 -23.96 25.60
C LEU A 79 19.59 -24.45 26.52
N GLY A 80 20.14 -25.61 26.19
CA GLY A 80 21.21 -26.26 26.97
C GLY A 80 20.71 -27.21 28.08
N GLU A 81 19.42 -27.55 28.12
CA GLU A 81 18.86 -28.49 29.11
C GLU A 81 19.03 -29.97 28.69
N ASP A 82 18.62 -30.34 27.47
CA ASP A 82 18.32 -31.75 27.15
C ASP A 82 19.50 -32.69 26.89
N ASN A 83 20.62 -32.20 26.36
CA ASN A 83 21.72 -33.07 25.89
C ASN A 83 23.00 -32.88 26.71
N ARG A 84 23.07 -33.46 27.93
CA ARG A 84 24.28 -33.46 28.78
C ARG A 84 24.52 -34.78 29.51
N THR A 85 25.25 -35.69 28.86
CA THR A 85 25.85 -36.85 29.52
C THR A 85 27.04 -36.40 30.37
N LYS A 86 26.85 -36.28 31.68
CA LYS A 86 27.93 -35.91 32.62
C LYS A 86 28.97 -37.02 32.71
N ILE A 87 30.19 -36.73 32.31
CA ILE A 87 31.34 -37.63 32.40
C ILE A 87 32.26 -37.28 33.57
N SER A 88 32.95 -38.29 34.08
CA SER A 88 34.06 -38.14 35.01
C SER A 88 35.41 -38.11 34.28
N TYR A 89 36.47 -37.69 34.97
CA TYR A 89 37.84 -37.76 34.41
C TYR A 89 38.24 -39.18 33.99
N ASP A 90 37.77 -40.22 34.70
CA ASP A 90 38.11 -41.62 34.41
C ASP A 90 37.48 -42.13 33.09
N ASP A 91 36.45 -41.45 32.57
CA ASP A 91 35.81 -41.75 31.28
C ASP A 91 36.54 -41.11 30.08
N LEU A 92 37.51 -40.21 30.32
CA LEU A 92 38.24 -39.48 29.28
C LEU A 92 39.36 -40.34 28.66
N PRO A 93 39.36 -40.58 27.34
CA PRO A 93 40.47 -41.26 26.69
C PRO A 93 41.71 -40.36 26.65
N GLN A 94 42.89 -40.97 26.82
CA GLN A 94 44.17 -40.26 26.82
C GLN A 94 44.39 -39.42 25.54
N VAL A 95 43.89 -39.87 24.37
CA VAL A 95 44.00 -39.13 23.10
C VAL A 95 43.26 -37.79 23.13
N LEU A 96 42.10 -37.71 23.80
CA LEU A 96 41.34 -36.47 23.97
C LEU A 96 42.02 -35.53 24.97
N ILE A 97 42.48 -36.07 26.11
CA ILE A 97 43.27 -35.31 27.11
C ILE A 97 44.50 -34.70 26.44
N ASP A 98 45.21 -35.46 25.59
CA ASP A 98 46.38 -35.00 24.89
C ASP A 98 46.08 -33.99 23.78
N ALA A 99 44.97 -34.14 23.04
CA ALA A 99 44.54 -33.19 22.02
C ALA A 99 44.13 -31.83 22.61
N VAL A 100 43.31 -31.87 23.67
CA VAL A 100 42.82 -30.69 24.40
C VAL A 100 44.00 -29.98 25.07
N THR A 101 44.84 -30.68 25.82
CA THR A 101 46.00 -30.04 26.46
C THR A 101 47.00 -29.52 25.43
N ALA A 102 47.32 -30.23 24.34
CA ALA A 102 48.24 -29.71 23.32
C ALA A 102 47.75 -28.39 22.67
N THR A 103 46.43 -28.23 22.56
CA THR A 103 45.77 -27.08 21.91
C THR A 103 45.59 -25.92 22.87
N GLU A 104 44.86 -26.16 23.96
CA GLU A 104 44.43 -25.11 24.89
C GLU A 104 45.52 -24.77 25.91
N ASP A 105 46.18 -25.77 26.49
CA ASP A 105 47.11 -25.57 27.61
C ASP A 105 48.17 -26.68 27.74
N ALA A 106 49.22 -26.59 26.92
CA ALA A 106 50.20 -27.67 26.75
C ALA A 106 51.06 -27.97 27.99
N ARG A 107 50.95 -27.16 29.04
CA ARG A 107 51.60 -27.37 30.34
C ARG A 107 50.59 -27.35 31.50
N PHE A 108 49.33 -27.67 31.22
CA PHE A 108 48.24 -27.71 32.20
C PHE A 108 48.65 -28.41 33.50
N PHE A 109 49.17 -29.64 33.43
CA PHE A 109 49.61 -30.41 34.60
C PHE A 109 50.91 -29.90 35.28
N GLU A 110 51.63 -28.92 34.72
CA GLU A 110 52.88 -28.39 35.29
C GLU A 110 52.73 -27.09 36.10
N HIS A 111 51.67 -26.29 35.86
CA HIS A 111 51.50 -24.98 36.50
C HIS A 111 50.40 -24.97 37.56
N SER A 112 50.37 -23.92 38.38
CA SER A 112 49.33 -23.68 39.38
C SER A 112 48.47 -22.48 38.98
N GLY A 113 47.29 -22.73 38.39
CA GLY A 113 46.25 -21.78 38.01
C GLY A 113 46.58 -20.95 36.77
N ILE A 114 47.76 -20.33 36.76
CA ILE A 114 48.24 -19.43 35.71
C ILE A 114 49.61 -19.89 35.18
N ASP A 115 49.81 -19.82 33.86
CA ASP A 115 51.09 -20.14 33.25
C ASP A 115 51.90 -18.87 32.93
N LEU A 116 52.79 -18.52 33.86
CA LEU A 116 53.69 -17.36 33.73
C LEU A 116 54.59 -17.41 32.47
N ARG A 117 54.92 -18.60 31.95
CA ARG A 117 55.71 -18.71 30.71
C ARG A 117 54.85 -18.41 29.48
N ARG A 118 53.59 -18.87 29.44
CA ARG A 118 52.60 -18.56 28.39
C ARG A 118 52.25 -17.07 28.39
N ILE A 119 51.98 -16.48 29.56
CA ILE A 119 51.76 -15.02 29.71
C ILE A 119 52.99 -14.23 29.22
N GLY A 120 54.20 -14.59 29.66
CA GLY A 120 55.43 -13.93 29.21
C GLY A 120 55.70 -14.08 27.70
N GLY A 121 55.38 -15.24 27.13
CA GLY A 121 55.44 -15.51 25.69
C GLY A 121 54.45 -14.65 24.90
N ALA A 122 53.19 -14.57 25.34
CA ALA A 122 52.16 -13.76 24.72
C ALA A 122 52.50 -12.26 24.76
N VAL A 123 53.04 -11.74 25.87
CA VAL A 123 53.51 -10.34 25.94
C VAL A 123 54.65 -10.08 24.95
N LEU A 124 55.61 -11.01 24.81
CA LEU A 124 56.71 -10.88 23.85
C LEU A 124 56.25 -11.00 22.39
N ALA A 125 55.22 -11.81 22.11
CA ALA A 125 54.61 -11.94 20.79
C ALA A 125 53.82 -10.68 20.41
N ASN A 126 52.96 -10.18 21.32
CA ASN A 126 52.18 -8.96 21.11
C ASN A 126 53.08 -7.72 20.87
N PHE A 127 54.24 -7.64 21.52
CA PHE A 127 55.21 -6.57 21.27
C PHE A 127 55.88 -6.64 19.88
N LYS A 128 55.87 -7.79 19.21
CA LYS A 128 56.42 -7.98 17.85
C LYS A 128 55.36 -7.88 16.76
N ASN A 129 54.15 -8.37 17.02
CA ASN A 129 53.13 -8.63 16.00
C ASN A 129 51.85 -7.79 16.18
N GLY A 130 51.76 -6.95 17.22
CA GLY A 130 50.54 -6.21 17.60
C GLY A 130 49.79 -6.86 18.75
N PHE A 131 49.06 -6.06 19.55
CA PHE A 131 48.25 -6.56 20.66
C PHE A 131 46.97 -7.23 20.15
N GLY A 132 46.81 -8.54 20.34
CA GLY A 132 45.55 -9.22 19.98
C GLY A 132 45.61 -10.76 19.91
N SER A 133 46.17 -11.43 20.92
CA SER A 133 46.26 -12.91 20.93
C SER A 133 45.59 -13.55 22.15
N GLU A 134 44.56 -14.38 21.94
CA GLU A 134 43.80 -15.10 22.98
C GLU A 134 44.60 -16.20 23.70
N GLY A 135 45.74 -16.64 23.13
CA GLY A 135 46.58 -17.74 23.62
C GLY A 135 47.34 -17.49 24.94
N ALA A 136 46.75 -16.77 25.89
CA ALA A 136 47.32 -16.46 27.20
C ALA A 136 46.59 -17.16 28.38
N SER A 137 45.27 -17.39 28.32
CA SER A 137 44.47 -18.02 29.39
C SER A 137 44.75 -19.53 29.53
N THR A 138 44.89 -20.07 30.74
CA THR A 138 44.94 -21.53 31.01
C THR A 138 43.56 -22.19 30.93
N ILE A 139 43.47 -23.52 30.93
CA ILE A 139 42.17 -24.24 31.04
C ILE A 139 41.44 -23.83 32.33
N THR A 140 42.15 -23.76 33.46
CA THR A 140 41.62 -23.30 34.76
C THR A 140 41.04 -21.88 34.69
N GLN A 141 41.72 -20.98 33.98
CA GLN A 141 41.22 -19.62 33.76
C GLN A 141 39.91 -19.62 32.96
N GLN A 142 39.79 -20.47 31.93
CA GLN A 142 38.54 -20.61 31.14
C GLN A 142 37.38 -21.18 31.97
N VAL A 143 37.64 -22.17 32.85
CA VAL A 143 36.62 -22.70 33.80
C VAL A 143 36.11 -21.58 34.71
N VAL A 144 37.01 -20.76 35.25
CA VAL A 144 36.66 -19.63 36.12
C VAL A 144 35.87 -18.54 35.38
N GLU A 145 36.33 -18.19 34.17
CA GLU A 145 35.70 -17.20 33.29
C GLU A 145 34.24 -17.59 33.01
N LYS A 146 33.99 -18.87 32.63
CA LYS A 146 32.64 -19.43 32.36
C LYS A 146 31.82 -19.84 33.61
N SER A 147 32.30 -19.62 34.84
CA SER A 147 31.58 -20.06 36.06
C SER A 147 31.28 -18.94 37.05
N PHE A 148 32.12 -17.91 37.11
CA PHE A 148 32.04 -16.90 38.17
C PHE A 148 32.02 -15.45 37.68
N LEU A 149 32.43 -15.21 36.43
CA LEU A 149 32.62 -13.86 35.91
C LEU A 149 31.58 -13.56 34.84
N SER A 150 31.15 -12.30 34.77
CA SER A 150 30.38 -11.80 33.64
C SER A 150 31.25 -11.80 32.38
N ALA A 151 30.67 -12.07 31.21
CA ALA A 151 31.37 -12.06 29.91
C ALA A 151 31.88 -10.67 29.44
N GLU A 152 31.73 -9.62 30.25
CA GLU A 152 32.25 -8.29 29.95
C GLU A 152 33.79 -8.26 29.80
N LYS A 153 34.30 -7.57 28.80
CA LYS A 153 35.75 -7.50 28.52
C LYS A 153 36.50 -6.46 29.39
N LYS A 154 36.44 -6.60 30.72
CA LYS A 154 37.07 -5.66 31.69
C LYS A 154 38.40 -6.19 32.26
N ILE A 155 39.39 -5.30 32.40
CA ILE A 155 40.70 -5.61 33.01
C ILE A 155 40.55 -6.07 34.48
N SER A 156 39.56 -5.55 35.21
CA SER A 156 39.24 -5.99 36.56
C SER A 156 38.87 -7.48 36.61
N LEU A 157 38.01 -7.92 35.70
CA LEU A 157 37.60 -9.32 35.58
C LEU A 157 38.81 -10.20 35.24
N LYS A 158 39.71 -9.76 34.33
CA LYS A 158 40.94 -10.52 34.01
C LYS A 158 41.92 -10.68 35.18
N VAL A 159 41.89 -9.78 36.16
CA VAL A 159 42.65 -9.91 37.43
C VAL A 159 41.93 -10.84 38.41
N GLN A 160 40.59 -10.76 38.48
CA GLN A 160 39.77 -11.66 39.29
C GLN A 160 39.85 -13.10 38.80
N GLU A 161 39.84 -13.33 37.49
CA GLU A 161 40.02 -14.62 36.83
C GLU A 161 41.35 -15.29 37.23
N GLN A 162 42.47 -14.58 37.14
CA GLN A 162 43.78 -15.10 37.53
C GLN A 162 43.85 -15.43 39.03
N TRP A 163 43.20 -14.62 39.87
CA TRP A 163 43.11 -14.88 41.30
C TRP A 163 42.23 -16.09 41.63
N LEU A 164 41.07 -16.21 40.99
CA LEU A 164 40.15 -17.32 41.18
C LEU A 164 40.70 -18.61 40.59
N ALA A 165 41.45 -18.59 39.48
CA ALA A 165 42.16 -19.76 38.96
C ALA A 165 43.24 -20.26 39.95
N LEU A 166 43.94 -19.34 40.63
CA LEU A 166 44.86 -19.67 41.73
C LEU A 166 44.16 -20.19 43.00
N LYS A 167 42.88 -19.86 43.20
CA LYS A 167 42.06 -20.38 44.30
C LYS A 167 41.48 -21.76 43.95
N LEU A 168 40.97 -21.93 42.73
CA LEU A 168 40.37 -23.18 42.24
C LEU A 168 41.36 -24.35 42.31
N GLU A 169 42.59 -24.19 41.84
CA GLU A 169 43.64 -25.23 41.94
C GLU A 169 44.22 -25.47 43.35
N ARG A 170 43.70 -24.80 44.37
CA ARG A 170 43.98 -25.16 45.78
C ARG A 170 42.86 -26.00 46.38
N GLU A 171 41.69 -25.98 45.78
CA GLU A 171 40.47 -26.63 46.27
C GLU A 171 40.19 -27.90 45.44
N TYR A 172 40.51 -27.89 44.13
CA TYR A 172 40.31 -29.00 43.19
C TYR A 172 41.63 -29.44 42.51
N SER A 173 41.69 -30.71 42.13
CA SER A 173 42.79 -31.33 41.36
C SER A 173 42.78 -30.93 39.87
N LYS A 174 43.83 -31.30 39.14
CA LYS A 174 43.92 -31.02 37.69
C LYS A 174 42.91 -31.84 36.91
N GLU A 175 42.70 -33.06 37.37
CA GLU A 175 41.77 -34.04 36.86
C GLU A 175 40.33 -33.52 36.98
N GLU A 176 39.91 -33.09 38.18
CA GLU A 176 38.60 -32.45 38.42
C GLU A 176 38.42 -31.17 37.59
N ILE A 177 39.46 -30.35 37.43
CA ILE A 177 39.35 -29.09 36.64
C ILE A 177 39.26 -29.37 35.14
N LEU A 178 39.91 -30.43 34.62
CA LEU A 178 39.75 -30.85 33.23
C LEU A 178 38.36 -31.45 32.99
N GLU A 179 37.83 -32.21 33.96
CA GLU A 179 36.44 -32.70 33.95
C GLU A 179 35.44 -31.53 33.94
N MET A 180 35.60 -30.53 34.80
CA MET A 180 34.76 -29.31 34.80
C MET A 180 34.83 -28.57 33.46
N TYR A 181 36.03 -28.45 32.88
CA TYR A 181 36.21 -27.82 31.57
C TYR A 181 35.48 -28.60 30.46
N LEU A 182 35.73 -29.90 30.36
CA LEU A 182 35.19 -30.74 29.28
C LEU A 182 33.70 -31.03 29.41
N ASN A 183 33.09 -30.92 30.58
CA ASN A 183 31.62 -30.95 30.74
C ASN A 183 30.96 -29.59 30.43
N LYS A 184 31.69 -28.47 30.47
CA LYS A 184 31.11 -27.10 30.39
C LYS A 184 31.27 -26.42 29.03
N ILE A 185 32.32 -26.72 28.27
CA ILE A 185 32.56 -26.01 27.00
C ILE A 185 31.55 -26.38 25.90
N PHE A 186 31.27 -25.41 25.02
CA PHE A 186 30.41 -25.57 23.86
C PHE A 186 31.20 -26.08 22.67
N TYR A 187 30.65 -27.09 21.98
CA TYR A 187 31.26 -27.69 20.79
C TYR A 187 30.55 -27.34 19.48
N GLY A 188 29.43 -26.61 19.51
CA GLY A 188 28.59 -26.36 18.32
C GLY A 188 27.40 -27.31 18.28
N SER A 189 26.48 -27.14 17.32
CA SER A 189 25.33 -28.05 17.12
C SER A 189 24.54 -28.40 18.40
N ASN A 190 24.30 -27.43 19.29
CA ASN A 190 23.68 -27.60 20.61
C ASN A 190 24.43 -28.55 21.59
N ALA A 191 25.64 -29.02 21.24
CA ALA A 191 26.43 -29.94 22.06
C ALA A 191 27.22 -29.22 23.16
N TYR A 192 26.78 -29.39 24.41
CA TYR A 192 27.44 -28.89 25.61
C TYR A 192 28.10 -30.04 26.36
N GLY A 193 29.41 -29.93 26.56
CA GLY A 193 30.21 -31.01 27.11
C GLY A 193 30.66 -32.03 26.05
N VAL A 194 31.80 -32.66 26.30
CA VAL A 194 32.51 -33.46 25.29
C VAL A 194 31.83 -34.79 24.96
N ALA A 195 31.08 -35.36 25.92
CA ALA A 195 30.28 -36.56 25.71
C ALA A 195 29.16 -36.29 24.71
N THR A 196 28.34 -35.27 24.97
CA THR A 196 27.33 -34.79 24.02
C THR A 196 27.92 -34.47 22.66
N ALA A 197 29.11 -33.87 22.60
CA ALA A 197 29.76 -33.56 21.33
C ALA A 197 30.21 -34.82 20.57
N ALA A 198 30.70 -35.85 21.26
CA ALA A 198 31.05 -37.13 20.65
C ALA A 198 29.82 -37.89 20.13
N GLU A 199 28.71 -37.86 20.89
CA GLU A 199 27.41 -38.39 20.48
C GLU A 199 26.84 -37.60 19.27
N THR A 200 26.74 -36.27 19.39
CA THR A 200 26.18 -35.38 18.36
C THR A 200 26.94 -35.45 17.04
N TYR A 201 28.27 -35.42 17.07
CA TYR A 201 29.08 -35.38 15.85
C TYR A 201 29.44 -36.75 15.30
N PHE A 202 29.66 -37.75 16.16
CA PHE A 202 30.23 -39.04 15.75
C PHE A 202 29.39 -40.26 16.16
N GLY A 203 28.27 -40.07 16.86
CA GLY A 203 27.39 -41.17 17.31
C GLY A 203 28.04 -42.04 18.37
N LYS A 204 28.91 -41.46 19.22
CA LYS A 204 29.71 -42.17 20.23
C LYS A 204 29.33 -41.80 21.65
N ASP A 205 28.54 -42.68 22.26
CA ASP A 205 28.12 -42.60 23.67
C ASP A 205 29.29 -42.94 24.63
N ASP A 206 30.21 -43.80 24.18
CA ASP A 206 31.43 -44.18 24.91
C ASP A 206 32.64 -43.39 24.35
N LEU A 207 33.14 -42.44 25.14
CA LEU A 207 34.29 -41.61 24.78
C LEU A 207 35.56 -42.44 24.52
N SER A 208 35.69 -43.65 25.07
CA SER A 208 36.86 -44.50 24.84
C SER A 208 36.97 -44.98 23.38
N GLU A 209 35.91 -44.87 22.59
CA GLU A 209 35.90 -45.15 21.14
C GLU A 209 36.43 -43.99 20.27
N LEU A 210 36.73 -42.82 20.85
CA LEU A 210 37.22 -41.67 20.10
C LEU A 210 38.55 -41.94 19.39
N THR A 211 38.59 -41.66 18.09
CA THR A 211 39.81 -41.74 17.27
C THR A 211 40.64 -40.45 17.38
N LEU A 212 41.91 -40.51 16.94
CA LEU A 212 42.78 -39.32 16.90
C LEU A 212 42.21 -38.13 16.11
N PRO A 213 41.67 -38.27 14.87
CA PRO A 213 41.06 -37.14 14.17
C PRO A 213 39.82 -36.61 14.88
N GLU A 214 38.94 -37.46 15.41
CA GLU A 214 37.75 -37.03 16.18
C GLU A 214 38.13 -36.25 17.44
N ALA A 215 39.10 -36.75 18.22
CA ALA A 215 39.64 -36.06 19.39
C ALA A 215 40.31 -34.72 19.02
N ALA A 216 40.94 -34.64 17.85
CA ALA A 216 41.51 -33.40 17.33
C ALA A 216 40.45 -32.40 16.83
N ILE A 217 39.32 -32.87 16.29
CA ILE A 217 38.15 -32.04 15.97
C ILE A 217 37.54 -31.49 17.26
N LEU A 218 37.27 -32.34 18.26
CA LEU A 218 36.73 -31.92 19.55
C LEU A 218 37.65 -30.92 20.25
N ALA A 219 38.95 -31.15 20.31
CA ALA A 219 39.90 -30.17 20.85
C ALA A 219 39.99 -28.87 20.03
N GLY A 220 39.59 -28.89 18.76
CA GLY A 220 39.62 -27.75 17.85
C GLY A 220 38.38 -26.86 17.88
N LEU A 221 37.19 -27.47 18.01
CA LEU A 221 35.86 -26.84 17.95
C LEU A 221 35.66 -25.64 18.92
N PRO A 222 36.01 -25.72 20.23
CA PRO A 222 35.67 -24.70 21.23
C PRO A 222 36.13 -23.28 20.91
N GLN A 223 37.16 -23.10 20.08
CA GLN A 223 37.64 -21.78 19.70
C GLN A 223 36.61 -20.98 18.88
N ARG A 224 35.90 -21.63 17.95
CA ARG A 224 34.87 -21.00 17.10
C ARG A 224 33.80 -22.05 16.74
N PRO A 225 32.95 -22.48 17.69
CA PRO A 225 32.12 -23.68 17.54
C PRO A 225 31.23 -23.67 16.29
N THR A 226 30.58 -22.54 16.00
CA THR A 226 29.75 -22.37 14.79
C THR A 226 30.56 -22.40 13.50
N ALA A 227 31.70 -21.70 13.45
CA ALA A 227 32.50 -21.58 12.22
C ALA A 227 33.31 -22.85 11.89
N TYR A 228 33.59 -23.68 12.89
CA TYR A 228 34.24 -24.97 12.74
C TYR A 228 33.26 -26.15 12.82
N ASN A 229 31.95 -25.91 12.69
CA ASN A 229 30.93 -26.97 12.70
C ASN A 229 31.11 -27.90 11.48
N PRO A 230 31.41 -29.20 11.65
CA PRO A 230 31.65 -30.11 10.53
C PRO A 230 30.43 -30.36 9.64
N TYR A 231 29.20 -30.18 10.15
CA TYR A 231 27.98 -30.32 9.35
C TYR A 231 27.75 -29.15 8.37
N GLU A 232 28.34 -27.99 8.64
CA GLU A 232 28.16 -26.76 7.86
C GLU A 232 29.43 -26.39 7.09
N ASN A 233 30.59 -26.60 7.69
CA ASN A 233 31.89 -26.13 7.20
C ASN A 233 32.98 -27.24 7.34
N PRO A 234 32.86 -28.39 6.65
CA PRO A 234 33.81 -29.50 6.77
C PRO A 234 35.26 -29.09 6.43
N GLU A 235 35.47 -28.22 5.45
CA GLU A 235 36.80 -27.73 5.07
C GLU A 235 37.48 -26.88 6.18
N LEU A 236 36.74 -25.95 6.79
CA LEU A 236 37.26 -25.17 7.93
C LEU A 236 37.52 -26.07 9.14
N THR A 237 36.68 -27.09 9.33
CA THR A 237 36.89 -28.11 10.37
C THR A 237 38.17 -28.90 10.11
N LYS A 238 38.44 -29.27 8.85
CA LYS A 238 39.66 -29.97 8.44
C LYS A 238 40.91 -29.13 8.70
N GLU A 239 40.91 -27.85 8.33
CA GLU A 239 42.01 -26.91 8.62
C GLU A 239 42.27 -26.80 10.14
N ARG A 240 41.19 -26.71 10.93
CA ARG A 240 41.27 -26.62 12.39
C ARG A 240 41.80 -27.92 13.03
N MET A 241 41.33 -29.08 12.58
CA MET A 241 41.83 -30.39 13.01
C MET A 241 43.33 -30.54 12.68
N ASN A 242 43.74 -30.18 11.46
CA ASN A 242 45.14 -30.23 11.02
C ASN A 242 46.04 -29.31 11.89
N THR A 243 45.49 -28.17 12.33
CA THR A 243 46.16 -27.29 13.30
C THR A 243 46.35 -28.02 14.64
N VAL A 244 45.31 -28.63 15.21
CA VAL A 244 45.38 -29.39 16.47
C VAL A 244 46.42 -30.52 16.40
N LEU A 245 46.38 -31.35 15.35
CA LEU A 245 47.35 -32.43 15.14
C LEU A 245 48.80 -31.90 15.11
N THR A 246 49.03 -30.75 14.48
CA THR A 246 50.34 -30.09 14.45
C THR A 246 50.78 -29.60 15.84
N LEU A 247 49.85 -29.15 16.69
CA LEU A 247 50.13 -28.80 18.09
C LEU A 247 50.47 -30.05 18.92
N MET A 248 49.77 -31.17 18.68
CA MET A 248 50.03 -32.46 19.34
C MET A 248 51.43 -33.00 19.00
N VAL A 249 51.85 -32.98 17.73
CA VAL A 249 53.23 -33.33 17.34
C VAL A 249 54.25 -32.42 18.00
N ARG A 250 54.03 -31.09 17.94
CA ARG A 250 54.95 -30.07 18.50
C ARG A 250 55.19 -30.26 19.99
N HIS A 251 54.18 -30.74 20.72
CA HIS A 251 54.26 -31.02 22.16
C HIS A 251 54.56 -32.47 22.51
N GLY A 252 54.91 -33.30 21.51
CA GLY A 252 55.36 -34.68 21.71
C GLY A 252 54.27 -35.65 22.15
N LYS A 253 53.00 -35.35 21.86
CA LYS A 253 51.84 -36.20 22.20
C LYS A 253 51.64 -37.34 21.19
N ILE A 254 51.94 -37.08 19.92
CA ILE A 254 51.87 -38.04 18.80
C ILE A 254 53.12 -37.91 17.93
N SER A 255 53.40 -38.93 17.11
CA SER A 255 54.40 -38.83 16.04
C SER A 255 53.86 -38.07 14.82
N GLU A 256 54.74 -37.57 13.95
CA GLU A 256 54.31 -36.98 12.67
C GLU A 256 53.62 -38.04 11.78
N GLU A 257 54.02 -39.31 11.86
CA GLU A 257 53.39 -40.41 11.12
C GLU A 257 51.91 -40.60 11.51
N GLN A 258 51.60 -40.57 12.81
CA GLN A 258 50.21 -40.59 13.31
C GLN A 258 49.43 -39.33 12.93
N ALA A 259 50.10 -38.18 12.82
CA ALA A 259 49.48 -36.93 12.41
C ALA A 259 49.13 -36.93 10.91
N GLU A 260 49.99 -37.47 10.04
CA GLU A 260 49.68 -37.61 8.61
C GLU A 260 48.56 -38.62 8.37
N GLU A 261 48.55 -39.77 9.07
CA GLU A 261 47.45 -40.74 8.99
C GLU A 261 46.09 -40.10 9.36
N ALA A 262 46.04 -39.32 10.45
CA ALA A 262 44.83 -38.57 10.83
C ALA A 262 44.47 -37.44 9.84
N ARG A 263 45.46 -36.86 9.13
CA ARG A 263 45.22 -35.86 8.07
C ARG A 263 44.64 -36.46 6.79
N GLU A 264 44.68 -37.77 6.57
CA GLU A 264 44.06 -38.42 5.39
C GLU A 264 42.54 -38.64 5.52
N VAL A 265 41.98 -38.60 6.74
CA VAL A 265 40.56 -38.93 7.00
C VAL A 265 39.60 -37.84 6.50
N ASP A 266 38.59 -38.20 5.73
CA ASP A 266 37.59 -37.25 5.22
C ASP A 266 36.58 -36.83 6.30
N ILE A 267 36.28 -35.54 6.45
CA ILE A 267 35.48 -35.03 7.58
C ILE A 267 34.04 -35.56 7.54
N PRO A 268 33.29 -35.49 6.42
CA PRO A 268 31.95 -36.06 6.35
C PRO A 268 31.88 -37.56 6.64
N SER A 269 32.96 -38.31 6.38
CA SER A 269 33.00 -39.76 6.65
C SER A 269 33.02 -40.11 8.14
N LEU A 270 33.33 -39.15 9.01
CA LEU A 270 33.30 -39.32 10.46
C LEU A 270 31.91 -39.04 11.06
N LEU A 271 31.03 -38.33 10.34
CA LEU A 271 29.85 -37.74 10.97
C LEU A 271 28.70 -38.72 11.13
N ALA A 272 28.08 -38.72 12.30
CA ALA A 272 26.79 -39.36 12.50
C ALA A 272 25.71 -38.66 11.66
N GLY A 273 24.65 -39.41 11.31
CA GLY A 273 23.42 -38.80 10.80
C GLY A 273 22.86 -37.84 11.85
N LYS A 274 22.37 -36.67 11.43
CA LYS A 274 21.82 -35.66 12.35
C LYS A 274 20.74 -36.29 13.24
N SER A 275 20.93 -36.23 14.57
CA SER A 275 19.87 -36.54 15.51
C SER A 275 18.78 -35.46 15.45
N ASP A 276 17.54 -35.86 15.74
CA ASP A 276 16.33 -35.06 15.48
C ASP A 276 15.70 -34.54 16.79
N ASP A 277 16.54 -34.31 17.81
CA ASP A 277 16.17 -33.78 19.13
C ASP A 277 15.81 -32.28 19.01
N SER A 278 14.62 -32.05 18.48
CA SER A 278 14.15 -30.73 18.06
C SER A 278 13.57 -29.94 19.23
N VAL A 279 14.38 -29.05 19.81
CA VAL A 279 13.85 -27.88 20.52
C VAL A 279 12.87 -27.17 19.56
N PRO A 280 11.64 -26.82 19.98
CA PRO A 280 10.61 -26.30 19.08
C PRO A 280 10.99 -24.95 18.45
N TYR A 281 10.39 -24.65 17.30
CA TYR A 281 10.49 -23.35 16.62
C TYR A 281 11.93 -22.91 16.27
N GLN A 282 12.79 -23.86 15.88
CA GLN A 282 14.20 -23.63 15.50
C GLN A 282 14.39 -22.45 14.53
N ALA A 283 13.48 -22.28 13.56
CA ALA A 283 13.55 -21.21 12.57
C ALA A 283 13.43 -19.81 13.22
N PHE A 284 12.61 -19.67 14.27
CA PHE A 284 12.53 -18.46 15.10
C PHE A 284 13.73 -18.35 16.05
N LEU A 285 14.13 -19.45 16.71
CA LEU A 285 15.27 -19.46 17.63
C LEU A 285 16.60 -19.05 16.96
N LYS A 286 16.79 -19.31 15.66
CA LYS A 286 17.93 -18.78 14.89
C LYS A 286 17.96 -17.25 14.82
N GLN A 287 16.80 -16.59 14.75
CA GLN A 287 16.71 -15.13 14.81
C GLN A 287 16.97 -14.60 16.22
N VAL A 288 16.44 -15.26 17.25
CA VAL A 288 16.74 -14.96 18.67
C VAL A 288 18.25 -15.04 18.92
N GLN A 289 18.89 -16.13 18.49
CA GLN A 289 20.33 -16.32 18.60
C GLN A 289 21.12 -15.23 17.87
N ARG A 290 20.70 -14.84 16.65
CA ARG A 290 21.34 -13.75 15.91
C ARG A 290 21.27 -12.44 16.70
N GLU A 291 20.09 -12.06 17.17
CA GLU A 291 19.90 -10.81 17.93
C GLU A 291 20.67 -10.80 19.25
N VAL A 292 20.69 -11.90 20.00
CA VAL A 292 21.45 -11.99 21.26
C VAL A 292 22.95 -11.88 20.99
N ASN A 293 23.48 -12.63 20.02
CA ASN A 293 24.91 -12.61 19.67
C ASN A 293 25.38 -11.25 19.13
N GLU A 294 24.52 -10.54 18.40
CA GLU A 294 24.85 -9.23 17.81
C GLU A 294 24.68 -8.06 18.79
N LYS A 295 23.69 -8.12 19.69
CA LYS A 295 23.28 -6.98 20.55
C LYS A 295 23.68 -7.14 22.02
N VAL A 296 24.04 -8.34 22.50
CA VAL A 296 24.36 -8.59 23.91
C VAL A 296 25.83 -9.03 24.07
N ASP A 297 26.68 -8.07 24.39
CA ASP A 297 28.14 -8.26 24.52
C ASP A 297 28.53 -9.48 25.38
N GLY A 298 29.04 -10.52 24.72
CA GLY A 298 29.63 -11.70 25.34
C GLY A 298 28.66 -12.77 25.84
N ALA A 299 27.34 -12.59 25.66
CA ALA A 299 26.35 -13.56 26.11
C ALA A 299 26.45 -14.89 25.33
N ASP A 300 26.49 -16.02 26.05
CA ASP A 300 26.28 -17.35 25.49
C ASP A 300 24.84 -17.81 25.76
N ILE A 301 24.03 -17.81 24.70
CA ILE A 301 22.58 -18.09 24.76
C ILE A 301 22.23 -19.45 25.39
N TYR A 302 23.15 -20.41 25.50
CA TYR A 302 22.87 -21.76 26.02
C TYR A 302 23.57 -22.11 27.34
N SER A 303 24.56 -21.31 27.79
CA SER A 303 25.38 -21.65 28.97
C SER A 303 25.43 -20.58 30.06
N ASP A 304 24.99 -19.35 29.77
CA ASP A 304 24.95 -18.25 30.73
C ASP A 304 23.67 -18.23 31.61
N GLY A 305 22.72 -19.16 31.44
CA GLY A 305 21.51 -19.24 32.26
C GLY A 305 20.53 -18.08 32.07
N LEU A 306 20.42 -17.58 30.85
CA LEU A 306 19.67 -16.38 30.53
C LEU A 306 18.16 -16.64 30.60
N LYS A 307 17.37 -15.62 30.92
CA LYS A 307 15.95 -15.58 30.53
C LYS A 307 15.80 -14.62 29.38
N ILE A 308 15.21 -15.09 28.29
CA ILE A 308 15.15 -14.35 27.02
C ILE A 308 13.69 -14.17 26.67
N HIS A 309 13.21 -12.94 26.85
CA HIS A 309 11.83 -12.58 26.56
C HIS A 309 11.69 -12.28 25.07
N THR A 310 10.96 -13.11 24.36
CA THR A 310 10.82 -13.01 22.90
C THR A 310 9.46 -12.44 22.49
N THR A 311 9.25 -12.31 21.18
CA THR A 311 8.02 -11.80 20.57
C THR A 311 7.12 -12.86 19.97
N ILE A 312 7.58 -14.13 19.96
CA ILE A 312 6.90 -15.23 19.28
C ILE A 312 5.46 -15.38 19.78
N ASP A 313 4.56 -15.64 18.84
CA ASP A 313 3.23 -16.15 19.13
C ASP A 313 3.24 -17.62 18.71
N THR A 314 3.23 -18.53 19.69
CA THR A 314 3.37 -19.97 19.45
C THR A 314 2.23 -20.52 18.60
N SER A 315 1.01 -20.00 18.75
CA SER A 315 -0.13 -20.40 17.91
C SER A 315 0.04 -19.95 16.46
N ILE A 316 0.61 -18.76 16.21
CA ILE A 316 0.90 -18.30 14.85
C ILE A 316 2.08 -19.08 14.26
N GLN A 317 3.11 -19.39 15.06
CA GLN A 317 4.26 -20.17 14.64
C GLN A 317 3.86 -21.59 14.23
N GLU A 318 3.06 -22.29 15.05
CA GLU A 318 2.57 -23.64 14.75
C GLU A 318 1.79 -23.68 13.43
N HIS A 319 0.92 -22.69 13.17
CA HIS A 319 0.20 -22.58 11.90
C HIS A 319 1.14 -22.33 10.71
N VAL A 320 2.13 -21.43 10.86
CA VAL A 320 3.12 -21.17 9.82
C VAL A 320 3.99 -22.40 9.53
N GLU A 321 4.38 -23.16 10.55
CA GLU A 321 5.13 -24.41 10.37
C GLU A 321 4.26 -25.49 9.72
N PHE A 322 3.01 -25.65 10.13
CA PHE A 322 2.04 -26.57 9.50
C PHE A 322 1.89 -26.31 8.00
N LEU A 323 1.71 -25.05 7.58
CA LEU A 323 1.58 -24.67 6.17
C LEU A 323 2.86 -24.91 5.35
N LEU A 324 4.01 -25.20 5.98
CA LEU A 324 5.28 -25.56 5.35
C LEU A 324 5.57 -27.08 5.32
N THR A 325 4.61 -27.91 5.75
CA THR A 325 4.71 -29.38 5.70
C THR A 325 4.06 -30.00 4.47
N ASP A 326 4.40 -31.26 4.16
CA ASP A 326 3.69 -32.10 3.18
C ASP A 326 2.51 -32.87 3.79
N SER A 327 1.90 -32.37 4.88
CA SER A 327 0.71 -32.97 5.48
C SER A 327 -0.46 -33.02 4.48
N GLU A 328 -1.20 -34.13 4.41
CA GLU A 328 -2.42 -34.24 3.59
C GLU A 328 -3.52 -33.24 4.04
N GLU A 329 -3.42 -32.71 5.26
CA GLU A 329 -4.32 -31.67 5.78
C GLU A 329 -3.88 -30.24 5.39
N ASN A 330 -2.66 -30.06 4.88
CA ASN A 330 -2.15 -28.74 4.50
C ASN A 330 -2.91 -28.19 3.27
N PRO A 331 -3.57 -27.02 3.35
CA PRO A 331 -4.31 -26.44 2.23
C PRO A 331 -3.41 -25.85 1.13
N ILE A 332 -2.08 -25.77 1.31
CA ILE A 332 -1.17 -25.18 0.34
C ILE A 332 -0.82 -26.19 -0.77
N PRO A 333 -1.15 -25.91 -2.06
CA PRO A 333 -1.03 -26.87 -3.15
C PRO A 333 0.39 -26.87 -3.75
N TYR A 334 1.40 -27.26 -2.97
CA TYR A 334 2.77 -27.37 -3.47
C TYR A 334 2.87 -28.34 -4.66
N PRO A 335 3.65 -28.03 -5.70
CA PRO A 335 3.73 -28.86 -6.90
C PRO A 335 4.54 -30.16 -6.70
N ASP A 336 5.50 -30.14 -5.78
CA ASP A 336 6.50 -31.18 -5.52
C ASP A 336 7.12 -30.98 -4.12
N ASP A 337 8.05 -31.85 -3.73
CA ASP A 337 8.85 -31.79 -2.51
C ASP A 337 10.10 -30.89 -2.64
N GLU A 338 10.53 -30.59 -3.86
CA GLU A 338 11.71 -29.74 -4.14
C GLU A 338 11.48 -28.26 -3.77
N MET A 339 10.30 -27.70 -4.08
CA MET A 339 10.00 -26.28 -3.84
C MET A 339 10.32 -25.88 -2.40
N GLN A 340 11.07 -24.79 -2.23
CA GLN A 340 11.34 -24.17 -0.95
C GLN A 340 10.48 -22.94 -0.74
N ALA A 341 10.24 -22.60 0.52
CA ALA A 341 9.50 -21.42 0.93
C ALA A 341 10.14 -20.77 2.16
N GLY A 342 10.01 -19.45 2.29
CA GLY A 342 10.47 -18.66 3.41
C GLY A 342 9.42 -17.61 3.76
N MET A 343 9.04 -17.54 5.03
CA MET A 343 7.91 -16.73 5.50
C MET A 343 8.23 -16.00 6.80
N THR A 344 7.72 -14.78 6.94
CA THR A 344 7.78 -14.01 8.19
C THR A 344 6.46 -13.33 8.46
N VAL A 345 5.99 -13.40 9.71
CA VAL A 345 4.82 -12.67 10.23
C VAL A 345 5.30 -11.66 11.27
N LEU A 346 4.98 -10.39 11.07
CA LEU A 346 5.27 -9.28 11.97
C LEU A 346 3.98 -8.64 12.49
N ASP A 347 4.04 -8.12 13.71
CA ASP A 347 3.11 -7.10 14.21
C ASP A 347 3.28 -5.80 13.41
N THR A 348 2.24 -5.32 12.74
CA THR A 348 2.34 -4.10 11.90
C THR A 348 2.69 -2.87 12.74
N LYS A 349 2.20 -2.78 13.98
CA LYS A 349 2.33 -1.55 14.78
C LYS A 349 3.74 -1.36 15.34
N ASN A 350 4.42 -2.45 15.70
CA ASN A 350 5.72 -2.38 16.36
C ASN A 350 6.85 -3.22 15.73
N GLY A 351 6.58 -4.11 14.78
CA GLY A 351 7.62 -4.91 14.12
C GLY A 351 8.12 -6.11 14.94
N ALA A 352 7.45 -6.45 16.03
CA ALA A 352 7.66 -7.70 16.75
C ALA A 352 7.45 -8.89 15.81
N ILE A 353 8.43 -9.79 15.74
CA ILE A 353 8.35 -11.00 14.92
C ILE A 353 7.44 -12.01 15.64
N ARG A 354 6.29 -12.33 15.05
CA ARG A 354 5.32 -13.29 15.61
C ARG A 354 5.61 -14.71 15.19
N ALA A 355 6.03 -14.92 13.95
CA ALA A 355 6.42 -16.21 13.42
C ALA A 355 7.47 -16.11 12.30
N ILE A 356 8.30 -17.14 12.19
CA ILE A 356 9.28 -17.36 11.10
C ILE A 356 9.14 -18.79 10.57
N GLY A 357 8.77 -18.91 9.30
CA GLY A 357 8.78 -20.18 8.56
C GLY A 357 10.04 -20.28 7.70
N GLY A 358 11.00 -21.14 8.09
CA GLY A 358 12.37 -21.07 7.56
C GLY A 358 12.64 -21.83 6.25
N SER A 359 12.04 -23.00 6.07
CA SER A 359 12.12 -23.83 4.86
C SER A 359 10.93 -24.79 4.81
N ARG A 360 10.67 -25.44 3.67
CA ARG A 360 9.68 -26.55 3.64
C ARG A 360 10.26 -27.82 4.25
N ASN A 361 9.41 -28.57 4.94
CA ASN A 361 9.71 -29.85 5.60
C ASN A 361 10.98 -29.86 6.46
N GLY A 362 11.46 -28.69 6.89
CA GLY A 362 12.70 -28.56 7.64
C GLY A 362 12.43 -28.55 9.14
N ASN A 363 13.23 -29.30 9.91
CA ASN A 363 13.29 -29.19 11.37
C ASN A 363 13.92 -27.85 11.86
N GLY A 364 13.93 -26.82 11.01
CA GLY A 364 14.54 -25.50 11.22
C GLY A 364 16.05 -25.44 11.50
N THR A 365 16.74 -26.59 11.66
CA THR A 365 18.21 -26.62 11.78
C THR A 365 18.92 -26.35 10.46
N GLY A 366 18.25 -26.54 9.33
CA GLY A 366 18.75 -26.27 7.97
C GLY A 366 18.80 -24.78 7.59
N TYR A 367 18.92 -24.51 6.30
CA TYR A 367 18.97 -23.15 5.75
C TYR A 367 17.64 -22.42 5.98
N ASN A 368 17.68 -21.20 6.53
CA ASN A 368 16.48 -20.42 6.83
C ASN A 368 16.28 -19.30 5.80
N TYR A 369 15.49 -19.59 4.76
CA TYR A 369 15.17 -18.68 3.66
C TYR A 369 14.44 -17.40 4.10
N ALA A 370 13.80 -17.39 5.28
CA ALA A 370 13.14 -16.20 5.80
C ALA A 370 14.12 -15.13 6.32
N ILE A 371 15.34 -15.51 6.72
CA ILE A 371 16.33 -14.61 7.36
C ILE A 371 17.77 -14.69 6.82
N GLN A 372 18.07 -15.63 5.91
CA GLN A 372 19.42 -15.89 5.37
C GLN A 372 19.48 -15.80 3.84
N GLY A 373 20.64 -15.38 3.31
CA GLY A 373 20.98 -15.26 1.88
C GLY A 373 20.30 -14.13 1.11
N GLY A 374 19.00 -13.96 1.35
CA GLY A 374 18.14 -13.13 0.50
C GLY A 374 17.93 -13.75 -0.88
N GLN A 375 16.90 -13.28 -1.57
CA GLN A 375 16.59 -13.67 -2.95
C GLN A 375 16.20 -12.41 -3.74
N GLN A 376 16.23 -12.48 -5.06
CA GLN A 376 15.84 -11.35 -5.92
C GLN A 376 14.35 -11.02 -5.68
N PRO A 377 13.99 -9.80 -5.21
CA PRO A 377 12.62 -9.45 -4.81
C PRO A 377 11.62 -9.33 -5.96
N GLY A 378 12.11 -9.08 -7.18
CA GLY A 378 11.25 -8.76 -8.32
C GLY A 378 10.38 -7.51 -8.08
N SER A 379 9.15 -7.55 -8.61
CA SER A 379 8.20 -6.42 -8.54
C SER A 379 7.72 -6.00 -7.13
N THR A 380 8.14 -6.66 -6.05
CA THR A 380 7.89 -6.16 -4.68
C THR A 380 8.75 -4.93 -4.33
N MET A 381 9.81 -4.62 -5.10
CA MET A 381 10.58 -3.37 -4.92
C MET A 381 9.84 -2.13 -5.40
N LYS A 382 8.79 -2.26 -6.22
CA LYS A 382 8.12 -1.12 -6.87
C LYS A 382 7.60 -0.06 -5.88
N PRO A 383 6.90 -0.40 -4.78
CA PRO A 383 6.51 0.58 -3.77
C PRO A 383 7.71 1.20 -3.04
N LEU A 384 8.80 0.44 -2.85
CA LEU A 384 9.98 0.85 -2.07
C LEU A 384 10.93 1.77 -2.86
N VAL A 385 11.04 1.58 -4.18
CA VAL A 385 12.05 2.24 -5.03
C VAL A 385 11.44 3.26 -5.99
N ALA A 386 10.23 3.04 -6.48
CA ALA A 386 9.61 3.90 -7.49
C ALA A 386 8.48 4.74 -6.88
N TYR A 387 7.36 4.09 -6.52
CA TYR A 387 6.12 4.82 -6.22
C TYR A 387 6.17 5.51 -4.84
N GLY A 388 6.67 4.85 -3.79
CA GLY A 388 6.82 5.44 -2.46
C GLY A 388 7.65 6.72 -2.45
N PRO A 389 8.90 6.73 -2.93
CA PRO A 389 9.70 7.94 -2.97
C PRO A 389 9.18 9.01 -3.97
N ALA A 390 8.39 8.64 -4.98
CA ALA A 390 7.68 9.60 -5.83
C ALA A 390 6.58 10.35 -5.09
N ILE A 391 5.81 9.66 -4.25
CA ILE A 391 4.82 10.32 -3.38
C ILE A 391 5.54 11.16 -2.32
N GLU A 392 6.57 10.61 -1.66
CA GLU A 392 7.32 11.30 -0.60
C GLU A 392 7.97 12.62 -1.08
N PHE A 393 8.80 12.55 -2.13
CA PHE A 393 9.68 13.66 -2.52
C PHE A 393 9.15 14.53 -3.65
N ASN A 394 8.28 13.99 -4.51
CA ASN A 394 7.70 14.72 -5.64
C ASN A 394 6.20 15.03 -5.42
N LYS A 395 5.59 14.56 -4.32
CA LYS A 395 4.14 14.69 -4.04
C LYS A 395 3.24 14.13 -5.15
N MET A 396 3.71 13.07 -5.79
CA MET A 396 2.98 12.39 -6.86
C MET A 396 1.58 11.96 -6.39
N SER A 397 0.54 12.30 -7.14
CA SER A 397 -0.83 11.83 -6.85
C SER A 397 -1.02 10.38 -7.29
N THR A 398 -2.02 9.68 -6.75
CA THR A 398 -2.32 8.31 -7.21
C THR A 398 -2.84 8.28 -8.66
N TYR A 399 -3.37 9.41 -9.14
CA TYR A 399 -3.76 9.60 -10.55
C TYR A 399 -2.59 9.87 -11.50
N HIS A 400 -1.39 10.24 -11.01
CA HIS A 400 -0.26 10.75 -11.82
C HIS A 400 -0.07 9.96 -13.12
N GLN A 401 -0.08 10.67 -14.25
CA GLN A 401 -0.19 10.05 -15.56
C GLN A 401 1.19 9.66 -16.09
N ILE A 402 1.39 8.36 -16.30
CA ILE A 402 2.65 7.78 -16.78
C ILE A 402 2.39 7.12 -18.14
N ASN A 403 3.26 7.37 -19.11
CA ASN A 403 3.14 6.81 -20.45
C ASN A 403 3.88 5.46 -20.56
N ASP A 404 3.14 4.38 -20.76
CA ASP A 404 3.61 3.04 -21.08
C ASP A 404 3.60 2.85 -22.61
N ASP A 405 4.61 3.39 -23.30
CA ASP A 405 4.62 3.53 -24.77
C ASP A 405 5.34 2.41 -25.52
N LYS A 406 6.48 1.94 -24.98
CA LYS A 406 7.41 1.01 -25.67
C LYS A 406 8.41 0.41 -24.66
N PRO A 407 9.24 -0.58 -25.05
CA PRO A 407 10.35 -1.05 -24.22
C PRO A 407 11.24 0.12 -23.77
N TYR A 408 11.57 0.17 -22.48
CA TYR A 408 12.41 1.22 -21.94
C TYR A 408 13.89 0.93 -22.19
N ASP A 409 14.52 1.76 -23.04
CA ASP A 409 15.94 1.70 -23.34
C ASP A 409 16.72 2.65 -22.42
N TYR A 410 17.51 2.06 -21.53
CA TYR A 410 18.36 2.74 -20.56
C TYR A 410 19.87 2.63 -20.93
N GLY A 411 20.19 2.16 -22.14
CA GLY A 411 21.57 1.99 -22.61
C GLY A 411 22.30 0.73 -22.11
N GLY A 412 21.60 -0.23 -21.49
CA GLY A 412 22.13 -1.54 -21.13
C GLY A 412 21.96 -2.60 -22.24
N ASP A 413 22.40 -3.83 -21.97
CA ASP A 413 22.42 -4.94 -22.95
C ASP A 413 21.04 -5.37 -23.47
N SER A 414 19.96 -5.02 -22.77
CA SER A 414 18.60 -5.26 -23.21
C SER A 414 17.61 -4.27 -22.59
N PRO A 415 16.64 -3.73 -23.36
CA PRO A 415 15.65 -2.81 -22.85
C PRO A 415 14.67 -3.51 -21.90
N ILE A 416 14.21 -2.76 -20.90
CA ILE A 416 13.22 -3.22 -19.93
C ILE A 416 11.85 -3.29 -20.61
N ARG A 417 11.15 -4.42 -20.41
CA ARG A 417 9.86 -4.72 -21.05
C ARG A 417 8.83 -5.05 -19.98
N ASN A 418 7.57 -4.79 -20.25
CA ASN A 418 6.47 -5.33 -19.45
C ASN A 418 6.40 -6.85 -19.59
N TRP A 419 5.99 -7.54 -18.53
CA TRP A 419 5.93 -9.01 -18.49
C TRP A 419 4.99 -9.59 -19.57
N ASN A 420 3.91 -8.88 -19.88
CA ASN A 420 2.94 -9.22 -20.94
C ASN A 420 3.39 -8.78 -22.35
N ARG A 421 4.55 -8.13 -22.49
CA ARG A 421 5.11 -7.56 -23.73
C ARG A 421 4.22 -6.53 -24.45
N SER A 422 3.20 -6.00 -23.76
CA SER A 422 2.25 -5.02 -24.25
C SER A 422 2.46 -3.64 -23.61
N TYR A 423 1.96 -2.60 -24.28
CA TYR A 423 2.15 -1.20 -23.91
C TYR A 423 0.79 -0.50 -23.96
N ALA A 424 0.30 -0.02 -22.82
CA ALA A 424 -1.07 0.47 -22.67
C ALA A 424 -1.22 2.00 -22.83
N GLY A 425 -0.14 2.72 -23.15
CA GLY A 425 -0.14 4.17 -23.31
C GLY A 425 -0.25 4.90 -21.97
N TRP A 426 -0.99 6.00 -21.94
CA TRP A 426 -1.15 6.80 -20.72
C TRP A 426 -2.09 6.15 -19.72
N MET A 427 -1.65 6.07 -18.46
CA MET A 427 -2.39 5.50 -17.34
C MET A 427 -2.03 6.20 -16.03
N SER A 428 -2.85 6.04 -14.98
CA SER A 428 -2.51 6.50 -13.63
C SER A 428 -1.44 5.63 -12.97
N ALA A 429 -0.66 6.22 -12.07
CA ALA A 429 0.28 5.53 -11.20
C ALA A 429 -0.39 4.38 -10.42
N ARG A 430 -1.65 4.58 -9.97
CA ARG A 430 -2.48 3.53 -9.38
C ARG A 430 -2.61 2.32 -10.31
N HIS A 431 -3.02 2.53 -11.55
CA HIS A 431 -3.18 1.44 -12.52
C HIS A 431 -1.85 0.76 -12.86
N ALA A 432 -0.78 1.54 -13.00
CA ALA A 432 0.56 1.02 -13.27
C ALA A 432 1.09 0.10 -12.14
N LEU A 433 0.87 0.46 -10.87
CA LEU A 433 1.25 -0.36 -9.72
C LEU A 433 0.33 -1.57 -9.54
N ASN A 434 -0.99 -1.39 -9.73
CA ASN A 434 -2.01 -2.45 -9.71
C ASN A 434 -1.68 -3.60 -10.68
N GLN A 435 -1.43 -3.26 -11.96
CA GLN A 435 -1.06 -4.21 -13.01
C GLN A 435 0.43 -4.59 -12.99
N SER A 436 1.20 -4.01 -12.05
CA SER A 436 2.61 -4.32 -11.82
C SER A 436 3.48 -4.15 -13.08
N LEU A 437 3.22 -3.11 -13.88
CA LEU A 437 3.96 -2.85 -15.13
C LEU A 437 5.39 -2.41 -14.83
N ASN A 438 6.32 -2.70 -15.75
CA ASN A 438 7.76 -2.47 -15.56
C ASN A 438 8.19 -1.11 -16.10
N VAL A 439 7.73 -0.74 -17.30
CA VAL A 439 8.12 0.52 -17.95
C VAL A 439 7.66 1.76 -17.18
N PRO A 440 6.43 1.84 -16.63
CA PRO A 440 6.05 2.93 -15.75
C PRO A 440 6.90 3.03 -14.47
N ALA A 441 7.26 1.89 -13.87
CA ALA A 441 8.03 1.87 -12.62
C ALA A 441 9.46 2.42 -12.79
N VAL A 442 10.13 2.09 -13.90
CA VAL A 442 11.49 2.60 -14.17
C VAL A 442 11.48 4.09 -14.53
N LYS A 443 10.49 4.55 -15.30
CA LYS A 443 10.29 5.99 -15.56
C LYS A 443 10.01 6.77 -14.27
N THR A 444 9.25 6.18 -13.35
CA THR A 444 8.98 6.77 -12.02
C THR A 444 10.26 6.87 -11.19
N LEU A 445 11.13 5.84 -11.19
CA LEU A 445 12.44 5.91 -10.52
C LEU A 445 13.32 7.03 -11.10
N GLU A 446 13.31 7.24 -12.42
CA GLU A 446 14.07 8.35 -13.03
C GLU A 446 13.50 9.73 -12.69
N GLU A 447 12.16 9.85 -12.58
CA GLU A 447 11.50 11.10 -12.15
C GLU A 447 11.81 11.44 -10.68
N VAL A 448 11.98 10.41 -9.83
CA VAL A 448 12.45 10.56 -8.45
C VAL A 448 13.93 10.92 -8.40
N GLY A 449 14.76 10.18 -9.13
CA GLY A 449 16.22 10.20 -9.05
C GLY A 449 16.79 9.20 -8.05
N TYR A 450 17.87 8.53 -8.46
CA TYR A 450 18.49 7.40 -7.75
C TYR A 450 18.80 7.67 -6.27
N ASP A 451 19.49 8.77 -5.94
CA ASP A 451 19.90 9.10 -4.56
C ASP A 451 18.72 9.15 -3.56
N LYS A 452 17.59 9.73 -3.99
CA LYS A 452 16.37 9.82 -3.17
C LYS A 452 15.73 8.44 -2.99
N ALA A 453 15.62 7.67 -4.06
CA ALA A 453 15.04 6.33 -4.02
C ALA A 453 15.88 5.36 -3.16
N GLN A 454 17.20 5.44 -3.28
CA GLN A 454 18.13 4.67 -2.43
C GLN A 454 17.96 5.05 -0.96
N SER A 455 18.01 6.35 -0.63
CA SER A 455 17.85 6.82 0.76
C SER A 455 16.51 6.44 1.39
N PHE A 456 15.43 6.37 0.61
CA PHE A 456 14.10 5.94 1.08
C PHE A 456 14.02 4.43 1.32
N ALA A 457 14.59 3.62 0.42
CA ALA A 457 14.61 2.17 0.61
C ALA A 457 15.57 1.75 1.74
N GLU A 458 16.70 2.45 1.90
CA GLU A 458 17.66 2.21 2.99
C GLU A 458 17.08 2.56 4.37
N SER A 459 16.27 3.61 4.50
CA SER A 459 15.57 3.91 5.75
C SER A 459 14.50 2.86 6.12
N LEU A 460 14.13 1.99 5.18
CA LEU A 460 13.26 0.83 5.38
C LEU A 460 14.03 -0.50 5.58
N GLY A 461 15.35 -0.44 5.77
CA GLY A 461 16.22 -1.60 6.04
C GLY A 461 16.60 -2.42 4.81
N ILE A 462 16.34 -1.91 3.60
CA ILE A 462 16.84 -2.52 2.36
C ILE A 462 18.31 -2.14 2.15
N LYS A 463 19.11 -3.08 1.64
CA LYS A 463 20.52 -2.85 1.26
C LYS A 463 20.70 -3.25 -0.19
N PHE A 464 21.22 -2.34 -0.99
CA PHE A 464 21.46 -2.56 -2.42
C PHE A 464 22.78 -3.30 -2.68
N ALA A 465 22.88 -3.97 -3.82
CA ALA A 465 24.15 -4.50 -4.27
C ALA A 465 25.18 -3.37 -4.51
N ASP A 466 26.45 -3.64 -4.23
CA ASP A 466 27.56 -2.70 -4.38
C ASP A 466 27.33 -1.31 -3.72
N ASP A 467 26.50 -1.26 -2.66
CA ASP A 467 26.05 -0.06 -1.95
C ASP A 467 25.45 1.03 -2.87
N SER A 468 24.88 0.65 -4.03
CA SER A 468 24.33 1.60 -5.00
C SER A 468 23.11 1.07 -5.75
N ILE A 469 22.12 1.94 -5.98
CA ILE A 469 20.92 1.60 -6.74
C ILE A 469 21.12 1.72 -8.26
N THR A 470 20.48 0.82 -9.02
CA THR A 470 20.43 0.85 -10.49
C THR A 470 18.99 0.97 -10.99
N ILE A 471 18.81 1.31 -12.27
CA ILE A 471 17.48 1.34 -12.90
C ILE A 471 16.75 -0.01 -12.86
N GLY A 472 17.50 -1.13 -12.80
CA GLY A 472 16.94 -2.47 -12.67
C GLY A 472 16.28 -2.72 -11.30
N ASP A 473 16.73 -2.06 -10.24
CA ASP A 473 16.21 -2.28 -8.88
C ASP A 473 14.75 -1.82 -8.71
N ALA A 474 14.27 -0.88 -9.54
CA ALA A 474 12.84 -0.53 -9.62
C ALA A 474 11.93 -1.71 -9.97
N ILE A 475 12.47 -2.76 -10.59
CA ILE A 475 11.75 -4.00 -10.92
C ILE A 475 12.31 -5.23 -10.19
N GLY A 476 13.21 -5.02 -9.22
CA GLY A 476 13.79 -6.05 -8.36
C GLY A 476 15.26 -6.40 -8.63
N GLY A 477 15.89 -5.78 -9.63
CA GLY A 477 17.33 -5.91 -9.90
C GLY A 477 17.77 -7.30 -10.34
N THR A 478 19.09 -7.44 -10.53
CA THR A 478 19.76 -8.74 -10.73
C THR A 478 20.82 -9.04 -9.66
N GLY A 479 21.32 -8.03 -8.95
CA GLY A 479 22.28 -8.18 -7.85
C GLY A 479 21.68 -8.01 -6.44
N THR A 480 20.67 -7.14 -6.28
CA THR A 480 20.07 -6.86 -4.97
C THR A 480 19.22 -8.03 -4.49
N ASN A 481 19.58 -8.60 -3.34
CA ASN A 481 18.89 -9.72 -2.69
C ASN A 481 18.34 -9.29 -1.33
N VAL A 482 17.11 -9.70 -1.01
CA VAL A 482 16.43 -9.36 0.25
C VAL A 482 15.76 -10.59 0.83
N THR A 483 15.61 -10.62 2.15
CA THR A 483 14.93 -11.70 2.88
C THR A 483 13.44 -11.37 3.12
N PRO A 484 12.55 -12.37 3.28
CA PRO A 484 11.19 -12.17 3.77
C PRO A 484 11.10 -11.30 5.03
N LEU A 485 12.04 -11.43 5.98
CA LEU A 485 12.10 -10.58 7.17
C LEU A 485 12.30 -9.09 6.81
N GLN A 486 13.23 -8.77 5.91
CA GLN A 486 13.47 -7.39 5.45
C GLN A 486 12.26 -6.84 4.68
N MET A 487 11.68 -7.65 3.79
CA MET A 487 10.50 -7.25 3.01
C MET A 487 9.28 -6.98 3.89
N ALA A 488 9.04 -7.83 4.90
CA ALA A 488 7.99 -7.59 5.89
C ALA A 488 8.28 -6.32 6.71
N GLY A 489 9.53 -6.11 7.14
CA GLY A 489 9.93 -4.89 7.86
C GLY A 489 9.69 -3.62 7.06
N ALA A 490 10.05 -3.61 5.77
CA ALA A 490 9.89 -2.46 4.89
C ALA A 490 8.40 -2.18 4.59
N TYR A 491 7.61 -3.21 4.25
CA TYR A 491 6.18 -3.04 3.92
C TYR A 491 5.34 -2.62 5.12
N ARG A 492 5.72 -3.07 6.32
CA ARG A 492 5.08 -2.69 7.57
C ARG A 492 4.97 -1.17 7.72
N ALA A 493 5.99 -0.39 7.32
CA ALA A 493 6.00 1.05 7.51
C ALA A 493 4.81 1.74 6.80
N PHE A 494 4.40 1.25 5.62
CA PHE A 494 3.20 1.74 4.94
C PHE A 494 1.92 1.47 5.76
N GLY A 495 1.81 0.27 6.35
CA GLY A 495 0.70 -0.10 7.24
C GLY A 495 0.74 0.53 8.63
N ASN A 496 1.78 1.31 8.95
CA ASN A 496 2.09 1.85 10.27
C ASN A 496 2.40 3.35 10.22
N GLU A 497 1.63 4.12 9.44
CA GLU A 497 1.71 5.60 9.36
C GLU A 497 3.09 6.16 8.99
N GLY A 498 3.95 5.37 8.35
CA GLY A 498 5.32 5.74 7.98
C GLY A 498 6.37 5.53 9.07
N LEU A 499 6.00 4.89 10.18
CA LEU A 499 6.91 4.55 11.29
C LEU A 499 7.59 3.20 11.06
N TYR A 500 8.93 3.21 11.09
CA TYR A 500 9.78 2.04 10.93
C TYR A 500 10.62 1.77 12.18
N ASN A 501 10.92 0.50 12.40
CA ASN A 501 12.06 0.04 13.20
C ASN A 501 12.45 -1.34 12.67
N ASP A 502 13.70 -1.73 12.90
CA ASP A 502 14.16 -3.09 12.64
C ASP A 502 13.17 -4.11 13.24
N PRO A 503 12.76 -5.14 12.48
CA PRO A 503 12.04 -6.28 13.04
C PRO A 503 12.88 -6.96 14.14
N TYR A 504 12.22 -7.35 15.23
CA TYR A 504 12.91 -7.92 16.39
C TYR A 504 12.18 -9.16 16.95
N ALA A 505 12.97 -10.17 17.30
CA ALA A 505 12.55 -11.39 17.99
C ALA A 505 12.70 -11.27 19.51
N VAL A 506 13.61 -10.42 20.01
CA VAL A 506 13.95 -10.32 21.44
C VAL A 506 13.56 -8.95 22.01
N THR A 507 12.80 -8.97 23.10
CA THR A 507 12.46 -7.75 23.86
C THR A 507 13.51 -7.43 24.90
N SER A 508 13.92 -8.41 25.71
CA SER A 508 14.92 -8.26 26.77
C SER A 508 15.62 -9.58 27.12
N VAL A 509 16.82 -9.47 27.71
CA VAL A 509 17.63 -10.59 28.23
C VAL A 509 17.97 -10.32 29.70
N GLU A 510 17.51 -11.19 30.60
CA GLU A 510 17.86 -11.20 32.03
C GLU A 510 18.98 -12.22 32.29
N PHE A 511 20.03 -11.81 32.99
CA PHE A 511 21.14 -12.66 33.42
C PHE A 511 20.93 -13.19 34.86
N PRO A 512 21.56 -14.32 35.26
CA PRO A 512 21.47 -14.86 36.62
C PRO A 512 21.92 -13.94 37.76
N ASP A 513 22.65 -12.87 37.46
CA ASP A 513 23.07 -11.83 38.41
C ASP A 513 22.00 -10.74 38.64
N GLY A 514 20.86 -10.82 37.93
CA GLY A 514 19.76 -9.84 37.97
C GLY A 514 19.96 -8.63 37.06
N ARG A 515 20.96 -8.64 36.17
CA ARG A 515 21.12 -7.63 35.12
C ARG A 515 20.18 -7.92 33.95
N THR A 516 19.42 -6.92 33.53
CA THR A 516 18.59 -6.97 32.31
C THR A 516 19.20 -6.08 31.22
N VAL A 517 19.15 -6.54 29.97
CA VAL A 517 19.46 -5.78 28.76
C VAL A 517 18.20 -5.69 27.91
N GLU A 518 17.75 -4.48 27.60
CA GLU A 518 16.63 -4.23 26.69
C GLU A 518 17.12 -4.28 25.23
N LEU A 519 16.44 -5.02 24.36
CA LEU A 519 16.77 -5.19 22.94
C LEU A 519 15.70 -4.62 21.99
N LYS A 520 14.52 -4.27 22.52
CA LYS A 520 13.43 -3.69 21.73
C LYS A 520 13.90 -2.37 21.06
N PRO A 521 13.85 -2.26 19.72
CA PRO A 521 14.25 -1.05 19.02
C PRO A 521 13.22 0.07 19.18
N GLU A 522 13.68 1.31 19.09
CA GLU A 522 12.82 2.50 19.02
C GLU A 522 12.34 2.72 17.58
N ALA A 523 11.17 3.34 17.42
CA ALA A 523 10.57 3.61 16.11
C ALA A 523 10.89 5.03 15.61
N GLU A 524 11.23 5.13 14.32
CA GLU A 524 11.58 6.36 13.63
C GLU A 524 10.57 6.62 12.49
N ALA A 525 10.23 7.88 12.25
CA ALA A 525 9.41 8.28 11.10
C ALA A 525 10.30 8.38 9.86
N VAL A 526 10.10 7.48 8.90
CA VAL A 526 10.96 7.34 7.71
C VAL A 526 10.29 7.79 6.40
N MET A 527 8.97 8.02 6.45
CA MET A 527 8.17 8.65 5.40
C MET A 527 7.01 9.42 6.03
N ALA A 528 6.35 10.29 5.26
CA ALA A 528 5.16 10.98 5.73
C ALA A 528 3.91 10.07 5.80
N ASP A 529 2.95 10.46 6.62
CA ASP A 529 1.64 9.79 6.77
C ASP A 529 0.88 9.69 5.44
N TYR A 530 0.94 10.73 4.60
CA TYR A 530 0.37 10.72 3.25
C TYR A 530 1.04 9.69 2.34
N THR A 531 2.36 9.53 2.41
CA THR A 531 3.10 8.52 1.62
C THR A 531 2.68 7.12 2.02
N ALA A 532 2.63 6.86 3.32
CA ALA A 532 2.19 5.58 3.88
C ALA A 532 0.76 5.23 3.44
N TYR A 533 -0.18 6.17 3.62
CA TYR A 533 -1.58 5.96 3.29
C TYR A 533 -1.83 5.82 1.78
N MET A 534 -1.25 6.69 0.94
CA MET A 534 -1.47 6.65 -0.51
C MET A 534 -0.88 5.38 -1.15
N ILE A 535 0.29 4.92 -0.70
CA ILE A 535 0.83 3.61 -1.12
C ILE A 535 -0.06 2.48 -0.66
N THR A 536 -0.52 2.50 0.60
CA THR A 536 -1.45 1.49 1.11
C THR A 536 -2.72 1.42 0.27
N ASP A 537 -3.33 2.55 -0.07
CA ASP A 537 -4.55 2.61 -0.87
C ASP A 537 -4.34 2.14 -2.31
N MET A 538 -3.23 2.51 -2.96
CA MET A 538 -2.87 1.93 -4.27
C MET A 538 -2.69 0.40 -4.18
N LEU A 539 -2.04 -0.09 -3.11
CA LEU A 539 -1.79 -1.52 -2.89
C LEU A 539 -3.04 -2.31 -2.50
N LYS A 540 -4.12 -1.70 -1.94
CA LYS A 540 -5.44 -2.35 -1.84
C LYS A 540 -5.95 -2.77 -3.22
N THR A 541 -5.75 -1.94 -4.24
CA THR A 541 -6.22 -2.25 -5.61
C THR A 541 -5.49 -3.41 -6.28
N VAL A 542 -4.26 -3.72 -5.85
CA VAL A 542 -3.54 -4.95 -6.27
C VAL A 542 -4.28 -6.21 -5.81
N ILE A 543 -5.02 -6.11 -4.69
CA ILE A 543 -5.77 -7.21 -4.08
C ILE A 543 -7.21 -7.28 -4.60
N THR A 544 -7.86 -6.15 -4.89
CA THR A 544 -9.24 -6.16 -5.40
C THR A 544 -9.30 -6.52 -6.89
N ASP A 545 -8.46 -5.88 -7.72
CA ASP A 545 -8.59 -5.89 -9.18
C ASP A 545 -7.26 -6.14 -9.92
N GLY A 546 -6.20 -6.50 -9.18
CA GLY A 546 -4.84 -6.57 -9.69
C GLY A 546 -4.16 -7.94 -9.56
N THR A 547 -2.82 -7.93 -9.66
CA THR A 547 -2.02 -9.16 -9.73
C THR A 547 -2.13 -10.06 -8.49
N GLY A 548 -2.55 -9.49 -7.36
CA GLY A 548 -2.63 -10.12 -6.04
C GLY A 548 -4.01 -10.67 -5.67
N ALA A 549 -4.99 -10.68 -6.55
CA ALA A 549 -6.39 -11.02 -6.22
C ALA A 549 -6.61 -12.37 -5.46
N GLN A 550 -5.74 -13.36 -5.69
CA GLN A 550 -5.80 -14.65 -4.99
C GLN A 550 -5.32 -14.61 -3.53
N ALA A 551 -4.73 -13.50 -3.09
CA ALA A 551 -4.31 -13.26 -1.71
C ALA A 551 -5.38 -12.53 -0.88
N ASN A 552 -6.53 -12.19 -1.47
CA ASN A 552 -7.63 -11.53 -0.78
C ASN A 552 -8.20 -12.39 0.36
N VAL A 553 -8.46 -11.78 1.52
CA VAL A 553 -9.01 -12.45 2.70
C VAL A 553 -10.38 -11.85 3.03
N PRO A 554 -11.49 -12.59 2.87
CA PRO A 554 -12.83 -12.08 3.15
C PRO A 554 -12.96 -11.55 4.59
N GLY A 555 -13.40 -10.30 4.73
CA GLY A 555 -13.59 -9.65 6.05
C GLY A 555 -12.32 -9.06 6.68
N VAL A 556 -11.16 -9.12 5.99
CA VAL A 556 -9.91 -8.47 6.44
C VAL A 556 -9.44 -7.50 5.37
N THR A 557 -9.37 -6.21 5.69
CA THR A 557 -8.78 -5.25 4.75
C THR A 557 -7.27 -5.43 4.71
N VAL A 558 -6.75 -5.78 3.53
CA VAL A 558 -5.32 -6.00 3.29
C VAL A 558 -4.84 -5.19 2.08
N ALA A 559 -3.60 -4.71 2.17
CA ALA A 559 -2.85 -4.15 1.07
C ALA A 559 -1.63 -5.04 0.80
N GLY A 560 -1.19 -5.19 -0.45
CA GLY A 560 -0.04 -6.04 -0.74
C GLY A 560 0.44 -6.02 -2.17
N LYS A 561 1.59 -6.65 -2.41
CA LYS A 561 2.27 -6.65 -3.70
C LYS A 561 2.83 -8.02 -4.03
N THR A 562 2.60 -8.40 -5.29
CA THR A 562 3.23 -9.58 -5.90
C THR A 562 4.63 -9.25 -6.44
N GLY A 563 5.55 -10.21 -6.33
CA GLY A 563 6.83 -10.21 -7.03
C GLY A 563 7.05 -11.52 -7.79
N THR A 564 7.67 -11.41 -8.95
CA THR A 564 8.21 -12.53 -9.72
C THR A 564 9.51 -12.07 -10.35
N THR A 565 10.44 -13.01 -10.52
CA THR A 565 11.72 -12.79 -11.19
C THR A 565 11.72 -13.45 -12.58
N SER A 566 12.79 -13.29 -13.34
CA SER A 566 12.95 -13.92 -14.65
C SER A 566 14.38 -14.42 -14.80
N LEU A 567 14.56 -15.50 -15.56
CA LEU A 567 15.88 -15.99 -15.95
C LEU A 567 16.32 -15.37 -17.28
N PRO A 568 17.64 -15.17 -17.51
CA PRO A 568 18.16 -14.87 -18.84
C PRO A 568 17.82 -16.00 -19.80
N ASP A 569 17.29 -15.67 -20.98
CA ASP A 569 17.00 -16.57 -22.11
C ASP A 569 16.11 -17.80 -21.84
N GLU A 570 15.55 -17.96 -20.64
CA GLU A 570 14.63 -19.03 -20.25
C GLU A 570 13.21 -18.53 -19.93
N SER A 571 12.21 -19.41 -20.10
CA SER A 571 10.81 -19.11 -19.81
C SER A 571 10.43 -19.56 -18.40
N GLY A 572 9.97 -18.63 -17.58
CA GLY A 572 9.44 -18.89 -16.24
C GLY A 572 10.04 -17.96 -15.18
N SER A 573 9.62 -18.16 -13.93
CA SER A 573 10.10 -17.39 -12.79
C SER A 573 10.77 -18.34 -11.78
N PRO A 574 12.04 -18.12 -11.42
CA PRO A 574 12.73 -18.93 -10.41
C PRO A 574 12.33 -18.56 -8.97
N ASP A 575 11.84 -17.34 -8.76
CA ASP A 575 11.29 -16.88 -7.49
C ASP A 575 9.88 -16.30 -7.68
N SER A 576 9.04 -16.54 -6.68
CA SER A 576 7.78 -15.85 -6.51
C SER A 576 7.64 -15.30 -5.09
N TRP A 577 7.01 -14.15 -5.00
CA TRP A 577 6.86 -13.38 -3.77
C TRP A 577 5.43 -12.88 -3.61
N PHE A 578 4.99 -12.82 -2.36
CA PHE A 578 3.89 -11.99 -1.94
C PHE A 578 4.24 -11.30 -0.61
N THR A 579 4.15 -9.97 -0.58
CA THR A 579 4.32 -9.18 0.63
C THR A 579 3.09 -8.31 0.84
N GLY A 580 2.43 -8.43 1.99
CA GLY A 580 1.19 -7.71 2.28
C GLY A 580 0.95 -7.53 3.76
N TYR A 581 -0.03 -6.70 4.11
CA TYR A 581 -0.29 -6.28 5.48
C TYR A 581 -1.74 -5.86 5.70
N SER A 582 -2.18 -6.03 6.93
CA SER A 582 -3.34 -5.39 7.54
C SER A 582 -2.88 -4.37 8.60
N THR A 583 -3.83 -3.68 9.21
CA THR A 583 -3.61 -2.80 10.37
C THR A 583 -3.05 -3.52 11.62
N ASN A 584 -3.07 -4.86 11.64
CA ASN A 584 -2.61 -5.67 12.76
C ASN A 584 -1.33 -6.48 12.43
N TYR A 585 -1.25 -7.11 11.25
CA TYR A 585 -0.11 -7.96 10.87
C TYR A 585 0.43 -7.67 9.48
N THR A 586 1.75 -7.80 9.33
CA THR A 586 2.48 -7.72 8.06
C THR A 586 3.14 -9.06 7.78
N ILE A 587 2.99 -9.57 6.56
CA ILE A 587 3.47 -10.89 6.16
C ILE A 587 4.24 -10.76 4.86
N SER A 588 5.43 -11.38 4.80
CA SER A 588 6.14 -11.61 3.55
C SER A 588 6.41 -13.08 3.33
N VAL A 589 6.20 -13.54 2.10
CA VAL A 589 6.41 -14.91 1.65
C VAL A 589 7.26 -14.92 0.38
N TRP A 590 8.26 -15.78 0.36
CA TRP A 590 9.01 -16.19 -0.83
C TRP A 590 8.79 -17.69 -1.10
N THR A 591 8.75 -18.09 -2.36
CA THR A 591 8.85 -19.48 -2.81
C THR A 591 9.76 -19.61 -4.03
N GLY A 592 10.57 -20.65 -4.10
CA GLY A 592 11.51 -20.91 -5.19
C GLY A 592 12.43 -22.09 -4.86
N GLY A 593 13.71 -21.98 -5.19
CA GLY A 593 14.75 -22.93 -4.74
C GLY A 593 15.12 -24.07 -5.70
N TYR A 594 14.52 -24.12 -6.89
CA TYR A 594 14.86 -25.12 -7.91
C TYR A 594 16.25 -24.88 -8.53
N THR A 595 16.93 -25.97 -8.88
CA THR A 595 18.20 -25.95 -9.63
C THR A 595 18.17 -26.92 -10.80
N ASN A 596 18.86 -26.58 -11.89
CA ASN A 596 19.06 -27.47 -13.03
C ASN A 596 20.15 -28.53 -12.77
N GLU A 597 20.41 -29.41 -13.74
CA GLU A 597 21.41 -30.50 -13.61
C GLU A 597 22.84 -30.00 -13.32
N ASP A 598 23.17 -28.76 -13.72
CA ASP A 598 24.45 -28.10 -13.44
C ASP A 598 24.49 -27.38 -12.07
N GLY A 599 23.42 -27.50 -11.27
CA GLY A 599 23.28 -26.84 -9.95
C GLY A 599 22.96 -25.33 -10.02
N GLN A 600 22.55 -24.82 -11.17
CA GLN A 600 22.22 -23.40 -11.37
C GLN A 600 20.73 -23.14 -11.12
N ARG A 601 20.38 -21.95 -10.61
CA ARG A 601 19.00 -21.51 -10.32
C ARG A 601 18.07 -21.69 -11.54
N ALA A 602 16.99 -22.45 -11.36
CA ALA A 602 16.03 -22.84 -12.39
C ALA A 602 14.63 -22.28 -12.12
N ALA A 603 13.77 -22.26 -13.15
CA ALA A 603 12.41 -21.76 -13.06
C ALA A 603 11.48 -22.70 -12.26
N ILE A 604 10.50 -22.11 -11.55
CA ILE A 604 9.44 -22.86 -10.87
C ILE A 604 8.62 -23.66 -11.91
N PRO A 605 8.49 -24.99 -11.78
CA PRO A 605 7.72 -25.84 -12.69
C PRO A 605 6.30 -25.36 -12.92
N ASN A 606 5.85 -25.48 -14.17
CA ASN A 606 4.48 -25.15 -14.61
C ASN A 606 4.00 -23.72 -14.26
N GLY A 607 4.91 -22.80 -13.89
CA GLY A 607 4.57 -21.41 -13.56
C GLY A 607 3.81 -21.23 -12.24
N GLN A 608 4.02 -22.13 -11.26
CA GLN A 608 3.35 -22.16 -9.94
C GLN A 608 3.71 -20.98 -9.00
N THR A 609 3.54 -19.76 -9.49
CA THR A 609 3.86 -18.48 -8.82
C THR A 609 2.78 -17.98 -7.85
N LYS A 610 1.82 -18.85 -7.49
CA LYS A 610 0.67 -18.48 -6.64
C LYS A 610 0.73 -19.05 -5.22
N ILE A 611 1.68 -19.95 -4.95
CA ILE A 611 1.95 -20.47 -3.60
C ILE A 611 2.18 -19.37 -2.55
N PRO A 612 2.92 -18.26 -2.80
CA PRO A 612 3.05 -17.17 -1.84
C PRO A 612 1.72 -16.48 -1.49
N HIS A 613 0.76 -16.47 -2.41
CA HIS A 613 -0.55 -15.85 -2.19
C HIS A 613 -1.41 -16.74 -1.29
N ALA A 614 -1.37 -18.05 -1.50
CA ALA A 614 -2.05 -19.04 -0.67
C ALA A 614 -1.47 -19.09 0.75
N LEU A 615 -0.14 -19.04 0.90
CA LEU A 615 0.52 -18.93 2.20
C LEU A 615 0.12 -17.66 2.93
N PHE A 616 0.16 -16.51 2.24
CA PHE A 616 -0.31 -15.25 2.81
C PHE A 616 -1.77 -15.32 3.26
N SER A 617 -2.69 -15.77 2.40
CA SER A 617 -4.13 -15.71 2.69
C SER A 617 -4.56 -16.71 3.75
N ASN A 618 -4.00 -17.93 3.77
CA ASN A 618 -4.27 -18.90 4.85
C ASN A 618 -3.75 -18.42 6.20
N THR A 619 -2.55 -17.83 6.26
CA THR A 619 -2.01 -17.30 7.52
C THR A 619 -2.76 -16.06 7.97
N MET A 620 -2.99 -15.08 7.08
CA MET A 620 -3.71 -13.85 7.40
C MET A 620 -5.17 -14.12 7.79
N ALA A 621 -5.84 -15.09 7.16
CA ALA A 621 -7.18 -15.52 7.55
C ALA A 621 -7.21 -16.13 8.95
N GLU A 622 -6.25 -17.00 9.30
CA GLU A 622 -6.17 -17.65 10.60
C GLU A 622 -5.97 -16.62 11.73
N ILE A 623 -4.92 -15.81 11.62
CA ILE A 623 -4.53 -14.88 12.68
C ILE A 623 -5.50 -13.72 12.89
N SER A 624 -6.44 -13.51 11.95
CA SER A 624 -7.41 -12.40 11.97
C SER A 624 -8.84 -12.80 12.37
N LYS A 625 -9.09 -14.09 12.69
CA LYS A 625 -10.45 -14.59 13.03
C LYS A 625 -11.09 -13.86 14.22
N ASP A 626 -10.30 -13.63 15.27
CA ASP A 626 -10.76 -13.09 16.55
C ASP A 626 -10.31 -11.64 16.78
N MET A 627 -9.96 -10.91 15.71
CA MET A 627 -9.47 -9.53 15.76
C MET A 627 -10.46 -8.52 15.17
N GLU A 628 -10.36 -7.27 15.61
CA GLU A 628 -11.02 -6.15 14.95
C GLU A 628 -10.24 -5.78 13.68
N ASN A 629 -10.84 -6.06 12.51
CA ASN A 629 -10.23 -5.86 11.20
C ASN A 629 -10.66 -4.52 10.60
N THR A 630 -10.12 -3.42 11.13
CA THR A 630 -10.38 -2.06 10.62
C THR A 630 -9.56 -1.76 9.36
N ASP A 631 -10.11 -0.98 8.42
CA ASP A 631 -9.33 -0.36 7.33
C ASP A 631 -8.34 0.67 7.89
N PHE A 632 -7.38 1.06 7.07
CA PHE A 632 -6.39 2.09 7.35
C PHE A 632 -7.04 3.48 7.39
N VAL A 633 -6.69 4.29 8.38
CA VAL A 633 -7.27 5.62 8.58
C VAL A 633 -6.62 6.61 7.62
N LYS A 634 -7.43 7.36 6.87
CA LYS A 634 -6.94 8.46 6.00
C LYS A 634 -6.46 9.63 6.86
N PRO A 635 -5.20 10.08 6.74
CA PRO A 635 -4.70 11.22 7.49
C PRO A 635 -5.19 12.56 6.90
N ASP A 636 -5.21 13.61 7.72
CA ASP A 636 -5.62 14.98 7.34
C ASP A 636 -4.71 15.63 6.27
N SER A 637 -3.57 15.00 5.97
CA SER A 637 -2.59 15.35 4.93
C SER A 637 -2.94 14.81 3.53
N VAL A 638 -3.94 13.92 3.43
CA VAL A 638 -4.44 13.34 2.17
C VAL A 638 -5.85 13.85 1.89
N VAL A 639 -6.11 14.13 0.62
CA VAL A 639 -7.40 14.60 0.12
C VAL A 639 -7.84 13.77 -1.08
N GLU A 640 -9.15 13.60 -1.21
CA GLU A 640 -9.79 12.98 -2.38
C GLU A 640 -10.27 14.08 -3.32
N ALA A 641 -9.95 13.98 -4.60
CA ALA A 641 -10.47 14.87 -5.64
C ALA A 641 -11.06 14.05 -6.79
N ALA A 642 -12.15 14.58 -7.37
CA ALA A 642 -12.68 14.12 -8.64
C ALA A 642 -11.80 14.62 -9.79
N VAL A 643 -11.49 13.74 -10.74
CA VAL A 643 -10.58 14.00 -11.87
C VAL A 643 -11.22 13.46 -13.15
N GLU A 644 -11.10 14.20 -14.25
CA GLU A 644 -11.50 13.69 -15.56
C GLU A 644 -10.51 12.64 -16.08
N LYS A 645 -11.01 11.46 -16.41
CA LYS A 645 -10.24 10.30 -16.87
C LYS A 645 -9.57 10.55 -18.22
N GLY A 646 -8.24 10.56 -18.20
CA GLY A 646 -7.37 10.81 -19.36
C GLY A 646 -6.82 12.23 -19.44
N SER A 647 -7.26 13.14 -18.55
CA SER A 647 -6.67 14.47 -18.36
C SER A 647 -5.17 14.35 -18.04
N ARG A 648 -4.36 15.18 -18.71
CA ARG A 648 -2.89 15.25 -18.58
C ARG A 648 -2.44 16.71 -18.71
N PRO A 649 -2.09 17.43 -17.62
CA PRO A 649 -2.07 16.98 -16.22
C PRO A 649 -3.47 16.65 -15.67
N ALA A 650 -3.55 16.17 -14.44
CA ALA A 650 -4.83 15.97 -13.76
C ALA A 650 -5.65 17.27 -13.80
N ALA A 651 -6.92 17.17 -14.22
CA ALA A 651 -7.87 18.28 -14.24
C ALA A 651 -9.19 17.85 -13.59
N LYS A 652 -9.88 18.80 -12.97
CA LYS A 652 -11.24 18.58 -12.45
C LYS A 652 -12.19 18.25 -13.61
N PRO A 653 -13.21 17.41 -13.42
CA PRO A 653 -14.29 17.28 -14.38
C PRO A 653 -15.05 18.61 -14.52
N SER A 654 -15.47 18.94 -15.75
CA SER A 654 -16.52 19.96 -15.99
C SER A 654 -17.89 19.47 -15.49
N ASP A 655 -18.85 20.37 -15.33
CA ASP A 655 -20.23 20.02 -14.92
C ASP A 655 -20.91 19.07 -15.93
N TYR A 656 -20.46 19.10 -17.18
CA TYR A 656 -20.90 18.26 -18.30
C TYR A 656 -20.14 16.93 -18.44
N THR A 657 -19.04 16.73 -17.69
CA THR A 657 -18.23 15.51 -17.80
C THR A 657 -19.05 14.27 -17.41
N PRO A 658 -19.21 13.26 -18.30
CA PRO A 658 -20.01 12.09 -18.00
C PRO A 658 -19.45 11.33 -16.78
N SER A 659 -20.31 10.88 -15.87
CA SER A 659 -19.89 10.19 -14.64
C SER A 659 -19.00 8.95 -14.86
N SER A 660 -19.09 8.29 -16.02
CA SER A 660 -18.21 7.18 -16.42
C SER A 660 -16.77 7.60 -16.76
N GLN A 661 -16.55 8.90 -16.95
CA GLN A 661 -15.26 9.55 -17.18
C GLN A 661 -14.75 10.28 -15.92
N ILE A 662 -15.49 10.28 -14.80
CA ILE A 662 -15.01 10.83 -13.54
C ILE A 662 -14.38 9.71 -12.70
N VAL A 663 -13.16 9.93 -12.22
CA VAL A 663 -12.51 9.05 -11.22
C VAL A 663 -12.20 9.85 -9.95
N THR A 664 -12.29 9.22 -8.79
CA THR A 664 -11.86 9.81 -7.51
C THR A 664 -10.48 9.26 -7.17
N GLU A 665 -9.53 10.16 -6.92
CA GLU A 665 -8.12 9.82 -6.69
C GLU A 665 -7.54 10.64 -5.53
N LEU A 666 -6.41 10.17 -4.99
CA LEU A 666 -5.76 10.74 -3.81
C LEU A 666 -4.64 11.71 -4.21
N PHE A 667 -4.60 12.83 -3.50
CA PHE A 667 -3.59 13.86 -3.63
C PHE A 667 -3.01 14.19 -2.24
N VAL A 668 -1.77 14.68 -2.24
CA VAL A 668 -1.20 15.33 -1.05
C VAL A 668 -1.90 16.68 -0.92
N LYS A 669 -2.30 17.05 0.29
CA LYS A 669 -3.06 18.30 0.52
C LYS A 669 -2.29 19.54 0.05
N GLY A 670 -2.95 20.36 -0.76
CA GLY A 670 -2.35 21.48 -1.48
C GLY A 670 -1.66 21.09 -2.80
N THR A 671 -2.00 19.94 -3.39
CA THR A 671 -1.58 19.50 -4.73
C THR A 671 -2.72 18.91 -5.56
N GLU A 672 -3.97 19.17 -5.17
CA GLU A 672 -5.17 18.91 -5.97
C GLU A 672 -5.11 19.62 -7.33
N PRO A 673 -5.81 19.13 -8.37
CA PRO A 673 -5.92 19.85 -9.63
C PRO A 673 -6.71 21.16 -9.44
N ASP A 674 -6.12 22.29 -9.85
CA ASP A 674 -6.81 23.59 -9.84
C ASP A 674 -7.69 23.78 -11.08
N ASP A 675 -7.19 23.44 -12.26
CA ASP A 675 -7.88 23.61 -13.54
C ASP A 675 -9.01 22.59 -13.77
N THR A 676 -10.04 23.00 -14.50
CA THR A 676 -11.13 22.14 -15.01
C THR A 676 -10.80 21.68 -16.44
N SER A 677 -11.26 20.48 -16.82
CA SER A 677 -11.07 19.93 -18.16
C SER A 677 -12.08 20.47 -19.17
N GLU A 678 -11.57 21.08 -20.24
CA GLU A 678 -12.37 21.62 -21.36
C GLU A 678 -12.93 20.51 -22.28
N LYS A 679 -12.48 19.26 -22.16
CA LYS A 679 -12.76 18.19 -23.14
C LYS A 679 -14.23 17.77 -23.25
N PHE A 680 -15.01 17.98 -22.20
CA PHE A 680 -16.45 17.74 -22.19
C PHE A 680 -17.22 19.03 -21.86
N ASP A 681 -16.60 20.20 -21.93
CA ASP A 681 -17.29 21.46 -21.65
C ASP A 681 -18.28 21.79 -22.77
N GLU A 682 -19.40 22.41 -22.40
CA GLU A 682 -20.39 22.93 -23.33
C GLU A 682 -20.51 24.44 -23.12
N LEU A 683 -20.86 25.18 -24.18
CA LEU A 683 -21.03 26.62 -24.08
C LEU A 683 -22.38 26.95 -23.42
N ASP A 684 -22.41 27.98 -22.58
CA ASP A 684 -23.67 28.53 -22.08
C ASP A 684 -24.62 28.89 -23.24
N PRO A 685 -25.93 28.63 -23.13
CA PRO A 685 -26.91 29.12 -24.10
C PRO A 685 -27.02 30.65 -24.00
N VAL A 686 -27.35 31.32 -25.11
CA VAL A 686 -27.61 32.76 -25.09
C VAL A 686 -28.80 33.08 -24.18
N SER A 687 -28.69 34.17 -23.42
CA SER A 687 -29.75 34.66 -22.54
C SER A 687 -30.46 35.86 -23.18
N GLY A 688 -31.56 36.33 -22.58
CA GLY A 688 -32.27 37.53 -23.05
C GLY A 688 -32.89 37.46 -24.46
N LEU A 689 -32.86 36.31 -25.14
CA LEU A 689 -33.26 36.18 -26.55
C LEU A 689 -34.70 36.68 -26.80
N SER A 690 -34.81 37.73 -27.60
CA SER A 690 -36.06 38.36 -27.98
C SER A 690 -36.08 38.70 -29.46
N ALA A 691 -37.26 38.64 -30.06
CA ALA A 691 -37.51 39.03 -31.44
C ALA A 691 -38.73 39.96 -31.51
N SER A 692 -38.64 41.03 -32.30
CA SER A 692 -39.73 41.97 -32.52
C SER A 692 -39.79 42.43 -33.98
N TYR A 693 -40.98 42.42 -34.57
CA TYR A 693 -41.21 42.93 -35.91
C TYR A 693 -41.19 44.46 -35.94
N ASN A 694 -40.50 45.03 -36.94
CA ASN A 694 -40.42 46.46 -37.20
C ASN A 694 -41.15 46.80 -38.51
N GLU A 695 -42.28 47.51 -38.40
CA GLU A 695 -43.11 47.95 -39.52
C GLU A 695 -42.39 48.93 -40.47
N ASP A 696 -41.48 49.78 -39.98
CA ASP A 696 -40.81 50.80 -40.78
C ASP A 696 -39.74 50.20 -41.73
N SER A 697 -39.17 49.05 -41.39
CA SER A 697 -38.16 48.33 -42.19
C SER A 697 -38.67 47.04 -42.85
N ASN A 698 -39.86 46.54 -42.49
CA ASN A 698 -40.38 45.22 -42.84
C ASN A 698 -39.34 44.12 -42.55
N ALA A 699 -38.91 44.07 -41.28
CA ALA A 699 -37.90 43.14 -40.79
C ALA A 699 -38.20 42.72 -39.34
N ILE A 700 -37.62 41.59 -38.92
CA ILE A 700 -37.59 41.17 -37.52
C ILE A 700 -36.24 41.57 -36.93
N GLU A 701 -36.25 42.37 -35.87
CA GLU A 701 -35.08 42.65 -35.03
C GLU A 701 -34.97 41.55 -33.97
N VAL A 702 -33.84 40.84 -33.94
CA VAL A 702 -33.51 39.80 -32.95
C VAL A 702 -32.35 40.30 -32.09
N THR A 703 -32.46 40.17 -30.78
CA THR A 703 -31.40 40.52 -29.81
C THR A 703 -31.27 39.47 -28.72
N TRP A 704 -30.06 39.26 -28.23
CA TRP A 704 -29.74 38.38 -27.11
C TRP A 704 -28.55 38.94 -26.31
N ASP A 705 -28.28 38.33 -25.18
CA ASP A 705 -27.12 38.57 -24.32
C ASP A 705 -26.29 37.28 -24.21
N TYR A 706 -24.97 37.41 -24.03
CA TYR A 706 -24.07 36.28 -23.78
C TYR A 706 -23.10 36.67 -22.66
N ASP A 707 -23.27 36.04 -21.50
CA ASP A 707 -22.47 36.32 -20.30
C ASP A 707 -21.26 35.37 -20.15
N GLY A 708 -21.04 34.46 -21.12
CA GLY A 708 -19.93 33.51 -21.10
C GLY A 708 -18.57 34.17 -21.40
N ASP A 709 -17.52 33.72 -20.72
CA ASP A 709 -16.14 34.24 -20.88
C ASP A 709 -15.43 33.78 -22.18
N ALA A 710 -16.10 33.01 -23.05
CA ALA A 710 -15.52 32.42 -24.25
C ALA A 710 -15.70 33.32 -25.51
N ASP A 711 -14.68 33.36 -26.37
CA ASP A 711 -14.76 33.97 -27.71
C ASP A 711 -15.63 33.09 -28.64
N VAL A 712 -16.90 33.47 -28.82
CA VAL A 712 -17.91 32.74 -29.60
C VAL A 712 -18.46 33.53 -30.79
N SER A 713 -19.11 32.81 -31.70
CA SER A 713 -20.01 33.34 -32.72
C SER A 713 -21.38 32.68 -32.59
N PHE A 714 -22.44 33.35 -33.06
CA PHE A 714 -23.82 32.91 -32.89
C PHE A 714 -24.39 32.44 -34.24
N GLU A 715 -24.76 31.16 -34.33
CA GLU A 715 -25.55 30.64 -35.44
C GLU A 715 -27.02 30.98 -35.20
N VAL A 716 -27.60 31.78 -36.11
CA VAL A 716 -29.00 32.19 -36.08
C VAL A 716 -29.76 31.43 -37.16
N SER A 717 -30.80 30.72 -36.75
CA SER A 717 -31.71 30.00 -37.65
C SER A 717 -33.16 30.42 -37.40
N ALA A 718 -34.02 30.23 -38.39
CA ALA A 718 -35.45 30.50 -38.25
C ALA A 718 -36.30 29.40 -38.90
N GLN A 719 -37.45 29.15 -38.31
CA GLN A 719 -38.54 28.36 -38.87
C GLN A 719 -39.71 29.31 -39.15
N VAL A 720 -40.30 29.18 -40.34
CA VAL A 720 -41.51 29.92 -40.75
C VAL A 720 -42.69 28.96 -40.70
N ASP A 721 -43.74 29.31 -39.95
CA ASP A 721 -44.90 28.48 -39.60
C ASP A 721 -44.49 27.04 -39.19
N ASP A 722 -45.20 26.02 -39.66
CA ASP A 722 -44.90 24.59 -39.50
C ASP A 722 -43.76 24.10 -40.45
N GLY A 723 -42.90 25.00 -40.92
CA GLY A 723 -41.79 24.71 -41.81
C GLY A 723 -40.64 23.93 -41.16
N GLN A 724 -39.57 23.72 -41.91
CA GLN A 724 -38.30 23.25 -41.34
C GLN A 724 -37.46 24.45 -40.90
N MET A 725 -36.75 24.34 -39.78
CA MET A 725 -35.77 25.33 -39.33
C MET A 725 -34.61 25.42 -40.31
N GLN A 726 -34.27 26.64 -40.73
CA GLN A 726 -33.21 26.94 -41.71
C GLN A 726 -32.20 27.92 -41.11
N GLY A 727 -30.91 27.60 -41.23
CA GLY A 727 -29.82 28.51 -40.85
C GLY A 727 -29.84 29.77 -41.73
N LEU A 728 -29.87 30.94 -41.09
CA LEU A 728 -29.89 32.25 -41.76
C LEU A 728 -28.49 32.83 -41.87
N SER A 729 -27.74 32.86 -40.76
CA SER A 729 -26.40 33.44 -40.71
C SER A 729 -25.61 33.01 -39.47
N THR A 730 -24.33 33.39 -39.44
CA THR A 730 -23.46 33.29 -38.26
C THR A 730 -22.85 34.67 -38.02
N THR A 731 -22.92 35.18 -36.77
CA THR A 731 -22.51 36.55 -36.43
C THR A 731 -21.72 36.62 -35.12
N GLU A 732 -20.81 37.59 -34.98
CA GLU A 732 -20.14 37.91 -33.69
C GLU A 732 -20.95 38.94 -32.88
N ASP A 733 -21.89 39.65 -33.50
CA ASP A 733 -22.77 40.62 -32.83
C ASP A 733 -23.91 39.92 -32.09
N THR A 734 -24.32 40.41 -30.91
CA THR A 734 -25.44 39.85 -30.13
C THR A 734 -26.82 40.32 -30.60
N SER A 735 -26.92 40.67 -31.89
CA SER A 735 -28.15 41.13 -32.53
C SER A 735 -28.11 40.87 -34.03
N MET A 736 -29.27 40.59 -34.63
CA MET A 736 -29.43 40.38 -36.07
C MET A 736 -30.75 40.95 -36.57
N GLU A 737 -30.76 41.52 -37.77
CA GLU A 737 -31.98 41.84 -38.50
C GLU A 737 -32.28 40.73 -39.52
N ILE A 738 -33.52 40.22 -39.51
CA ILE A 738 -34.06 39.32 -40.54
C ILE A 738 -34.96 40.17 -41.45
N SER A 739 -34.42 40.62 -42.58
CA SER A 739 -35.16 41.40 -43.58
C SER A 739 -35.94 40.50 -44.56
N GLU A 740 -36.79 41.09 -45.41
CA GLU A 740 -37.62 40.37 -46.42
C GLU A 740 -38.63 39.37 -45.81
N VAL A 741 -39.14 39.65 -44.60
CA VAL A 741 -40.12 38.78 -43.93
C VAL A 741 -41.49 38.83 -44.59
N GLU A 742 -42.17 37.68 -44.62
CA GLU A 742 -43.48 37.52 -45.26
C GLU A 742 -44.60 38.05 -44.35
N PRO A 743 -45.60 38.81 -44.86
CA PRO A 743 -46.73 39.25 -44.04
C PRO A 743 -47.68 38.10 -43.69
N GLY A 744 -48.08 37.98 -42.42
CA GLY A 744 -49.06 37.00 -41.94
C GLY A 744 -48.50 35.65 -41.51
N THR A 745 -47.17 35.49 -41.44
CA THR A 745 -46.46 34.26 -41.00
C THR A 745 -45.87 34.40 -39.60
N ASP A 746 -45.76 33.26 -38.91
CA ASP A 746 -45.09 33.13 -37.62
C ASP A 746 -43.62 32.70 -37.82
N TYR A 747 -42.69 33.46 -37.24
CA TYR A 747 -41.26 33.13 -37.24
C TYR A 747 -40.85 32.64 -35.86
N THR A 748 -40.29 31.43 -35.78
CA THR A 748 -39.57 30.94 -34.59
C THR A 748 -38.08 31.02 -34.85
N ILE A 749 -37.40 31.90 -34.12
CA ILE A 749 -35.96 32.13 -34.22
C ILE A 749 -35.26 31.24 -33.18
N GLN A 750 -34.15 30.65 -33.58
CA GLN A 750 -33.23 29.90 -32.73
C GLN A 750 -31.83 30.52 -32.83
N VAL A 751 -31.15 30.62 -31.69
CA VAL A 751 -29.75 31.08 -31.59
C VAL A 751 -28.93 30.05 -30.81
N VAL A 752 -27.79 29.66 -31.38
CA VAL A 752 -26.81 28.73 -30.80
C VAL A 752 -25.45 29.43 -30.74
N ALA A 753 -24.85 29.51 -29.57
CA ALA A 753 -23.46 29.97 -29.44
C ALA A 753 -22.53 28.84 -29.89
N THR A 754 -21.52 29.17 -30.70
CA THR A 754 -20.53 28.25 -31.27
C THR A 754 -19.14 28.82 -31.07
N SER A 755 -18.20 28.01 -30.60
CA SER A 755 -16.81 28.42 -30.38
C SER A 755 -16.15 28.85 -31.69
N ASN A 756 -15.19 29.78 -31.64
CA ASN A 756 -14.57 30.32 -32.85
C ASN A 756 -13.67 29.33 -33.63
N ASP A 757 -13.33 28.17 -33.06
CA ASP A 757 -12.74 27.03 -33.75
C ASP A 757 -13.78 26.04 -34.32
N GLY A 758 -15.04 26.12 -33.87
CA GLY A 758 -16.18 25.30 -34.30
C GLY A 758 -16.32 23.96 -33.59
N ASP A 759 -15.53 23.70 -32.55
CA ASP A 759 -15.50 22.40 -31.86
C ASP A 759 -16.52 22.27 -30.71
N MET A 760 -17.11 23.37 -30.23
CA MET A 760 -18.13 23.39 -29.16
C MET A 760 -19.35 24.24 -29.56
N GLN A 761 -20.55 23.82 -29.13
CA GLN A 761 -21.82 24.53 -29.31
C GLN A 761 -22.61 24.57 -27.98
N SER A 762 -23.48 25.56 -27.84
CA SER A 762 -24.45 25.64 -26.73
C SER A 762 -25.73 24.86 -27.03
N GLU A 763 -26.54 24.61 -26.01
CA GLU A 763 -27.96 24.33 -26.21
C GLU A 763 -28.64 25.52 -26.93
N PRO A 764 -29.67 25.27 -27.78
CA PRO A 764 -30.36 26.32 -28.52
C PRO A 764 -31.33 27.12 -27.63
N ALA A 765 -31.19 28.44 -27.63
CA ALA A 765 -32.25 29.34 -27.17
C ALA A 765 -33.24 29.60 -28.30
N THR A 766 -34.55 29.68 -28.00
CA THR A 766 -35.59 29.95 -29.00
C THR A 766 -36.57 31.04 -28.56
N THR A 767 -37.13 31.76 -29.54
CA THR A 767 -38.17 32.78 -29.35
C THR A 767 -39.05 32.87 -30.60
N SER A 768 -40.26 33.43 -30.51
CA SER A 768 -41.18 33.49 -31.65
C SER A 768 -41.82 34.88 -31.81
N VAL A 769 -42.08 35.28 -33.05
CA VAL A 769 -42.69 36.56 -33.42
C VAL A 769 -43.56 36.42 -34.67
N SER A 770 -44.75 37.02 -34.65
CA SER A 770 -45.68 37.04 -35.79
C SER A 770 -45.50 38.31 -36.62
N VAL A 771 -45.49 38.19 -37.94
CA VAL A 771 -45.50 39.35 -38.84
C VAL A 771 -46.94 39.74 -39.18
N PRO A 772 -47.40 40.98 -38.91
CA PRO A 772 -48.73 41.43 -39.30
C PRO A 772 -48.98 41.29 -40.81
N GLY A 773 -50.11 40.69 -41.19
CA GLY A 773 -50.56 40.68 -42.57
C GLY A 773 -50.98 42.08 -43.04
N GLY A 774 -50.44 42.55 -44.17
CA GLY A 774 -50.83 43.81 -44.78
C GLY A 774 -52.16 43.68 -45.55
N ASP A 775 -53.09 44.62 -45.32
CA ASP A 775 -54.46 44.58 -45.85
C ASP A 775 -54.57 44.48 -47.38
N GLU A 776 -55.66 43.83 -47.82
CA GLU A 776 -55.94 43.44 -49.21
C GLU A 776 -56.24 44.61 -50.16
N GLU A 777 -56.09 44.37 -51.47
CA GLU A 777 -56.43 45.34 -52.54
C GLU A 777 -57.93 45.67 -52.55
N GLU A 778 -58.30 46.95 -52.38
CA GLU A 778 -59.69 47.42 -52.50
C GLU A 778 -60.22 47.26 -53.95
N GLU A 779 -61.14 46.33 -54.19
CA GLU A 779 -62.24 46.57 -55.15
C GLU A 779 -63.56 45.85 -54.79
N GLU A 780 -64.66 46.57 -55.05
CA GLU A 780 -66.08 46.15 -55.07
C GLU A 780 -66.77 45.62 -53.79
N GLY A 781 -67.61 46.49 -53.20
CA GLY A 781 -68.95 46.06 -52.75
C GLY A 781 -69.18 45.81 -51.25
N ASN A 782 -68.33 46.26 -50.33
CA ASN A 782 -68.52 46.00 -48.90
C ASN A 782 -69.78 46.71 -48.33
N ILE A 783 -70.69 45.91 -47.75
CA ILE A 783 -71.74 46.36 -46.83
C ILE A 783 -71.26 46.03 -45.42
N PRO A 784 -70.95 47.05 -44.58
CA PRO A 784 -70.37 46.80 -43.27
C PRO A 784 -71.37 46.07 -42.34
N PRO A 785 -70.89 45.21 -41.42
CA PRO A 785 -71.76 44.58 -40.43
C PRO A 785 -72.50 45.60 -39.57
N VAL A 786 -73.62 45.16 -38.97
CA VAL A 786 -74.28 45.94 -37.92
C VAL A 786 -73.37 46.04 -36.68
N SER A 787 -73.46 47.12 -35.91
CA SER A 787 -72.59 47.39 -34.76
C SER A 787 -73.40 47.58 -33.48
N GLY A 788 -72.86 47.12 -32.34
CA GLY A 788 -73.58 47.17 -31.06
C GLY A 788 -74.89 46.36 -31.07
N LEU A 789 -74.90 45.22 -31.76
CA LEU A 789 -76.00 44.26 -31.69
C LEU A 789 -76.14 43.77 -30.24
N SER A 790 -77.30 43.98 -29.64
CA SER A 790 -77.62 43.51 -28.30
C SER A 790 -79.03 42.93 -28.24
N ALA A 791 -79.18 41.79 -27.57
CA ALA A 791 -80.47 41.22 -27.22
C ALA A 791 -80.64 41.21 -25.70
N LYS A 792 -81.76 41.73 -25.19
CA LYS A 792 -82.06 41.77 -23.76
C LYS A 792 -83.44 41.20 -23.48
N TYR A 793 -83.51 40.22 -22.59
CA TYR A 793 -84.78 39.67 -22.14
C TYR A 793 -85.43 40.60 -21.09
N ASN A 794 -86.68 40.98 -21.33
CA ASN A 794 -87.49 41.78 -20.43
C ASN A 794 -88.48 40.86 -19.67
N LYS A 795 -88.18 40.60 -18.40
CA LYS A 795 -88.93 39.67 -17.52
C LYS A 795 -90.37 40.13 -17.27
N ASP A 796 -90.66 41.42 -17.30
CA ASP A 796 -91.98 41.95 -16.97
C ASP A 796 -93.03 41.66 -18.07
N ASN A 797 -92.58 41.57 -19.33
CA ASN A 797 -93.45 41.38 -20.50
C ASN A 797 -93.19 40.07 -21.27
N SER A 798 -92.17 39.27 -20.88
CA SER A 798 -91.74 38.04 -21.58
C SER A 798 -91.40 38.26 -23.06
N ILE A 799 -90.71 39.37 -23.35
CA ILE A 799 -90.19 39.73 -24.67
C ILE A 799 -88.67 39.79 -24.66
N ILE A 800 -88.05 39.57 -25.82
CA ILE A 800 -86.63 39.87 -26.04
C ILE A 800 -86.56 41.09 -26.96
N ASP A 801 -85.97 42.17 -26.45
CA ASP A 801 -85.71 43.39 -27.21
C ASP A 801 -84.34 43.24 -27.89
N VAL A 802 -84.33 43.29 -29.23
CA VAL A 802 -83.10 43.23 -30.04
C VAL A 802 -82.91 44.58 -30.71
N SER A 803 -81.72 45.15 -30.60
CA SER A 803 -81.34 46.41 -31.25
C SER A 803 -79.91 46.38 -31.76
N TRP A 804 -79.63 47.14 -32.81
CA TRP A 804 -78.29 47.36 -33.35
C TRP A 804 -78.14 48.77 -33.89
N ASN A 805 -76.94 49.14 -34.31
CA ASN A 805 -76.66 50.32 -35.11
C ASN A 805 -76.14 49.90 -36.47
N TYR A 806 -76.28 50.75 -37.48
CA TYR A 806 -75.75 50.49 -38.82
C TYR A 806 -75.33 51.81 -39.44
N ASN A 807 -74.09 51.84 -39.96
CA ASN A 807 -73.43 53.05 -40.47
C ASN A 807 -72.92 52.85 -41.90
N GLY A 808 -73.68 52.10 -42.71
CA GLY A 808 -73.41 51.84 -44.13
C GLY A 808 -74.47 52.48 -45.05
N PRO A 809 -74.38 52.22 -46.38
CA PRO A 809 -75.37 52.67 -47.35
C PRO A 809 -76.75 52.01 -47.11
N PRO A 810 -77.88 52.62 -47.55
CA PRO A 810 -79.24 52.18 -47.18
C PRO A 810 -79.47 50.67 -47.35
N ALA A 811 -79.85 50.02 -46.25
CA ALA A 811 -80.03 48.58 -46.15
C ALA A 811 -81.28 48.23 -45.33
N SER A 812 -81.88 47.09 -45.66
CA SER A 812 -82.79 46.34 -44.78
C SER A 812 -82.01 45.26 -44.06
N PHE A 813 -82.52 44.74 -42.95
CA PHE A 813 -81.84 43.74 -42.14
C PHE A 813 -82.63 42.44 -42.14
N GLU A 814 -82.03 41.33 -42.59
CA GLU A 814 -82.54 40.01 -42.27
C GLU A 814 -82.13 39.67 -40.83
N VAL A 815 -83.11 39.30 -40.02
CA VAL A 815 -82.91 38.88 -38.63
C VAL A 815 -83.33 37.42 -38.50
N ALA A 816 -82.38 36.54 -38.24
CA ALA A 816 -82.61 35.13 -37.94
C ALA A 816 -82.68 34.91 -36.43
N VAL A 817 -83.80 34.38 -35.92
CA VAL A 817 -83.95 33.99 -34.51
C VAL A 817 -84.09 32.48 -34.45
N ASN A 818 -83.12 31.78 -33.85
CA ASN A 818 -83.04 30.31 -33.80
C ASN A 818 -83.28 29.63 -35.17
N GLY A 819 -82.82 30.27 -36.26
CA GLY A 819 -82.93 29.78 -37.64
C GLY A 819 -84.23 30.15 -38.37
N GLN A 820 -85.14 30.91 -37.77
CA GLN A 820 -86.28 31.51 -38.49
C GLN A 820 -85.97 32.96 -38.86
N THR A 821 -86.03 33.30 -40.15
CA THR A 821 -85.66 34.62 -40.67
C THR A 821 -86.86 35.55 -40.88
N GLN A 822 -86.65 36.85 -40.65
CA GLN A 822 -87.56 37.93 -41.07
C GLN A 822 -86.77 39.17 -41.49
N THR A 823 -87.22 39.87 -42.52
CA THR A 823 -86.59 41.12 -42.99
C THR A 823 -87.28 42.34 -42.38
N VAL A 824 -86.50 43.30 -41.86
CA VAL A 824 -87.00 44.55 -41.28
C VAL A 824 -86.22 45.77 -41.79
N GLU A 825 -86.88 46.93 -41.79
CA GLU A 825 -86.28 48.24 -42.17
C GLU A 825 -85.96 49.12 -40.94
N SER A 826 -86.08 48.56 -39.74
CA SER A 826 -85.76 49.21 -38.46
C SER A 826 -84.51 48.59 -37.83
N ASN A 827 -83.74 49.39 -37.11
CA ASN A 827 -82.53 48.97 -36.40
C ASN A 827 -82.82 48.18 -35.09
N GLY A 828 -83.85 47.34 -35.10
CA GLY A 828 -84.31 46.57 -33.95
C GLY A 828 -85.64 45.87 -34.18
N ILE A 829 -85.90 44.84 -33.36
CA ILE A 829 -87.13 44.03 -33.31
C ILE A 829 -87.48 43.65 -31.86
N GLU A 830 -88.76 43.38 -31.60
CA GLU A 830 -89.25 42.76 -30.36
C GLU A 830 -89.66 41.31 -30.64
N ILE A 831 -89.13 40.35 -29.89
CA ILE A 831 -89.48 38.92 -29.99
C ILE A 831 -90.42 38.58 -28.83
N SER A 832 -91.71 38.39 -29.12
CA SER A 832 -92.72 38.09 -28.10
C SER A 832 -92.88 36.60 -27.82
N GLY A 833 -93.04 36.23 -26.54
CA GLY A 833 -93.38 34.86 -26.13
C GLY A 833 -92.17 33.95 -25.92
N ALA A 834 -91.08 34.50 -25.38
CA ALA A 834 -89.85 33.75 -25.15
C ALA A 834 -90.00 32.75 -23.98
N SER A 835 -89.59 31.49 -24.19
CA SER A 835 -89.75 30.38 -23.23
C SER A 835 -88.70 30.43 -22.12
N PRO A 836 -89.07 30.26 -20.83
CA PRO A 836 -88.11 30.13 -19.74
C PRO A 836 -87.13 28.96 -19.95
N GLY A 837 -85.83 29.21 -19.80
CA GLY A 837 -84.77 28.22 -19.97
C GLY A 837 -84.30 28.00 -21.42
N GLU A 838 -84.93 28.62 -22.42
CA GLU A 838 -84.45 28.55 -23.81
C GLU A 838 -83.44 29.66 -24.12
N THR A 839 -82.41 29.30 -24.89
CA THR A 839 -81.46 30.25 -25.49
C THR A 839 -81.92 30.63 -26.89
N TYR A 840 -82.03 31.94 -27.12
CA TYR A 840 -82.32 32.52 -28.43
C TYR A 840 -81.01 33.03 -29.02
N ASN A 841 -80.60 32.46 -30.14
CA ASN A 841 -79.50 32.93 -30.97
C ASN A 841 -80.09 33.84 -32.04
N ILE A 842 -79.63 35.09 -32.08
CA ILE A 842 -80.08 36.10 -33.02
C ILE A 842 -78.92 36.48 -33.93
N VAL A 843 -79.12 36.34 -35.23
CA VAL A 843 -78.19 36.76 -36.28
C VAL A 843 -78.84 37.91 -37.05
N VAL A 844 -78.08 38.96 -37.35
CA VAL A 844 -78.54 40.13 -38.11
C VAL A 844 -77.61 40.37 -39.29
N THR A 845 -78.18 40.38 -40.49
CA THR A 845 -77.48 40.50 -41.77
C THR A 845 -77.99 41.73 -42.53
N PRO A 846 -77.16 42.77 -42.77
CA PRO A 846 -77.57 43.92 -43.55
C PRO A 846 -77.60 43.59 -45.05
N ILE A 847 -78.68 43.98 -45.75
CA ILE A 847 -78.91 43.73 -47.17
C ILE A 847 -79.16 45.06 -47.87
N GLY A 848 -78.30 45.42 -48.83
CA GLY A 848 -78.35 46.73 -49.48
C GLY A 848 -79.61 46.91 -50.34
N GLN A 849 -80.23 48.10 -50.25
CA GLN A 849 -81.53 48.36 -50.90
C GLN A 849 -81.46 49.13 -52.23
N ASN A 850 -80.32 49.72 -52.60
CA ASN A 850 -80.24 50.60 -53.77
C ASN A 850 -78.84 50.61 -54.41
N GLY A 851 -78.79 50.72 -55.74
CA GLY A 851 -77.57 51.00 -56.50
C GLY A 851 -76.68 49.77 -56.70
N ALA A 852 -75.36 49.96 -56.65
CA ALA A 852 -74.39 48.86 -56.84
C ALA A 852 -74.48 47.76 -55.76
N ASN A 853 -75.14 48.05 -54.64
CA ASN A 853 -75.27 47.17 -53.48
C ASN A 853 -76.69 46.57 -53.36
N GLU A 854 -77.57 46.75 -54.35
CA GLU A 854 -78.96 46.27 -54.30
C GLU A 854 -79.01 44.73 -54.29
N GLY A 855 -79.43 44.15 -53.16
CA GLY A 855 -79.46 42.70 -52.94
C GLY A 855 -78.12 42.06 -52.58
N VAL A 856 -77.08 42.86 -52.32
CA VAL A 856 -75.83 42.37 -51.71
C VAL A 856 -76.06 42.20 -50.21
N GLU A 857 -75.53 41.13 -49.62
CA GLU A 857 -75.54 40.86 -48.18
C GLU A 857 -74.19 41.26 -47.58
N GLY A 858 -74.22 42.02 -46.49
CA GLY A 858 -73.04 42.33 -45.67
C GLY A 858 -72.82 41.31 -44.56
N GLU A 859 -71.72 41.44 -43.82
CA GLU A 859 -71.38 40.47 -42.78
C GLU A 859 -72.45 40.37 -41.69
N SER A 860 -72.77 39.13 -41.34
CA SER A 860 -73.75 38.79 -40.32
C SER A 860 -73.13 38.92 -38.92
N GLN A 861 -73.78 39.66 -38.03
CA GLN A 861 -73.41 39.67 -36.61
C GLN A 861 -74.38 38.83 -35.80
N SER A 862 -73.88 38.20 -34.74
CA SER A 862 -74.71 37.35 -33.88
C SER A 862 -74.54 37.68 -32.40
N THR A 863 -75.63 37.48 -31.66
CA THR A 863 -75.66 37.51 -30.19
C THR A 863 -76.60 36.41 -29.73
N SER A 864 -76.42 35.92 -28.52
CA SER A 864 -77.40 35.05 -27.86
C SER A 864 -77.95 35.70 -26.60
N VAL A 865 -79.15 35.30 -26.20
CA VAL A 865 -79.72 35.60 -24.89
C VAL A 865 -80.48 34.39 -24.38
N THR A 866 -80.16 33.96 -23.16
CA THR A 866 -80.86 32.87 -22.47
C THR A 866 -81.95 33.47 -21.60
N VAL A 867 -83.19 33.03 -21.79
CA VAL A 867 -84.28 33.38 -20.88
C VAL A 867 -84.05 32.62 -19.57
N PRO A 868 -84.01 33.26 -18.39
CA PRO A 868 -83.85 32.56 -17.13
C PRO A 868 -84.91 31.46 -16.97
N ALA A 869 -84.49 30.27 -16.52
CA ALA A 869 -85.40 29.19 -16.19
C ALA A 869 -86.34 29.62 -15.05
N ALA A 870 -87.57 29.10 -15.05
CA ALA A 870 -88.45 29.28 -13.90
C ALA A 870 -87.91 28.45 -12.73
N GLU A 871 -87.61 29.09 -11.60
CA GLU A 871 -87.15 28.40 -10.39
C GLU A 871 -88.29 27.56 -9.79
N GLU A 872 -88.14 26.22 -9.81
CA GLU A 872 -88.97 25.32 -9.01
C GLU A 872 -88.45 25.30 -7.57
N ASP A 873 -89.07 26.13 -6.72
CA ASP A 873 -88.88 26.15 -5.26
C ASP A 873 -89.17 24.77 -4.63
N THR A 874 -88.14 24.16 -4.03
CA THR A 874 -88.29 22.99 -3.14
C THR A 874 -87.30 23.04 -1.96
N GLY A 875 -87.67 23.73 -0.88
CA GLY A 875 -86.97 23.71 0.41
C GLY A 875 -87.94 23.57 1.61
N GLU A 876 -88.30 22.35 1.97
CA GLU A 876 -89.44 22.05 2.87
C GLU A 876 -89.43 22.73 4.26
N GLY A 877 -90.35 23.69 4.45
CA GLY A 877 -91.45 23.54 5.43
C GLY A 877 -91.28 24.09 6.85
N ASN A 878 -92.05 25.13 7.19
CA ASN A 878 -93.26 24.97 8.04
C ASN A 878 -94.05 26.28 8.25
N GLY A 879 -95.29 26.32 7.73
CA GLY A 879 -96.43 27.00 8.37
C GLY A 879 -96.59 28.52 8.20
N ASP A 880 -97.35 28.90 7.16
CA ASP A 880 -98.21 30.09 6.99
C ASP A 880 -97.71 31.51 7.40
N ASP A 881 -97.76 32.40 6.40
CA ASP A 881 -97.89 33.87 6.42
C ASP A 881 -96.72 34.81 6.81
N GLU A 882 -96.44 35.72 5.84
CA GLU A 882 -96.02 37.15 5.94
C GLU A 882 -94.75 37.58 6.73
N ASP A 883 -93.74 38.15 6.04
CA ASP A 883 -93.33 39.57 6.23
C ASP A 883 -92.49 40.14 5.04
N SER A 884 -92.47 41.47 4.97
CA SER A 884 -91.69 42.45 4.18
C SER A 884 -90.21 42.11 3.86
N GLY A 885 -89.63 42.52 2.72
CA GLY A 885 -89.24 43.91 2.34
C GLY A 885 -87.74 44.13 2.63
N ASP A 886 -86.99 45.12 2.12
CA ASP A 886 -87.21 46.14 1.09
C ASP A 886 -85.82 46.68 0.61
N GLN A 887 -85.78 47.29 -0.56
CA GLN A 887 -84.82 48.28 -1.12
C GLN A 887 -83.36 48.47 -0.58
N SER A 888 -82.39 48.26 -1.50
CA SER A 888 -81.73 49.31 -2.33
C SER A 888 -80.24 49.68 -2.14
N ASP A 889 -79.53 49.59 -3.28
CA ASP A 889 -78.75 50.64 -3.98
C ASP A 889 -77.20 50.66 -4.01
N GLU A 890 -76.73 51.11 -5.18
CA GLU A 890 -75.39 51.57 -5.62
C GLU A 890 -74.15 50.64 -5.56
N GLY A 891 -73.56 50.33 -6.74
CA GLY A 891 -72.11 50.49 -6.95
C GLY A 891 -71.27 49.39 -7.63
N SER A 892 -70.77 49.69 -8.84
CA SER A 892 -69.44 49.37 -9.43
C SER A 892 -68.91 47.93 -9.65
N ASP A 893 -68.42 47.71 -10.88
CA ASP A 893 -67.17 47.07 -11.36
C ASP A 893 -66.80 45.59 -11.09
N GLU A 894 -65.93 45.10 -12.01
CA GLU A 894 -65.17 43.83 -12.03
C GLU A 894 -66.03 42.54 -12.12
N GLY A 895 -65.58 41.40 -12.66
CA GLY A 895 -64.26 40.87 -12.99
C GLY A 895 -64.16 39.41 -12.50
N ASN A 896 -63.14 38.63 -12.91
CA ASN A 896 -62.81 37.27 -12.38
C ASN A 896 -63.91 36.18 -12.63
N ASN A 897 -63.78 34.85 -12.43
CA ASN A 897 -62.69 33.85 -12.18
C ASN A 897 -63.24 32.43 -12.62
N ASP A 898 -62.67 31.22 -12.42
CA ASP A 898 -61.54 30.72 -11.59
C ASP A 898 -60.91 29.39 -12.16
N GLU A 899 -59.95 28.82 -11.43
CA GLU A 899 -59.17 27.57 -11.62
C GLU A 899 -59.90 26.19 -11.56
N ALA A 900 -59.34 25.23 -12.34
CA ALA A 900 -58.86 23.85 -12.00
C ALA A 900 -59.70 22.64 -11.44
N ASN A 901 -59.29 21.46 -11.95
CA ASN A 901 -59.06 20.13 -11.29
C ASN A 901 -60.04 18.90 -11.40
N ASN A 902 -59.60 17.93 -12.24
CA ASN A 902 -59.21 16.53 -11.92
C ASN A 902 -60.20 15.32 -11.91
N GLU A 903 -59.59 14.13 -12.11
CA GLU A 903 -60.02 12.71 -11.93
C GLU A 903 -60.72 11.95 -13.09
N GLY A 904 -60.63 10.60 -13.08
CA GLY A 904 -61.03 9.71 -14.20
C GLY A 904 -61.29 8.23 -13.84
N ASN A 905 -61.04 7.31 -14.79
CA ASN A 905 -61.10 5.81 -14.74
C ASN A 905 -62.35 5.10 -15.37
N GLY A 906 -62.15 4.00 -16.13
CA GLY A 906 -63.12 2.88 -16.17
C GLY A 906 -63.71 2.30 -17.50
N ASN A 907 -62.93 1.52 -18.26
CA ASN A 907 -63.30 0.22 -18.91
C ASN A 907 -64.39 0.09 -20.03
N ASN A 908 -64.07 -0.62 -21.15
CA ASN A 908 -64.71 -1.88 -21.68
C ASN A 908 -64.69 -2.04 -23.24
N GLY A 909 -64.48 -3.25 -23.79
CA GLY A 909 -65.05 -3.63 -25.12
C GLY A 909 -64.22 -4.26 -26.28
N ASN A 910 -63.73 -5.50 -26.14
CA ASN A 910 -63.75 -6.64 -27.11
C ASN A 910 -63.55 -6.49 -28.67
N GLY A 911 -62.67 -7.31 -29.28
CA GLY A 911 -62.56 -7.52 -30.74
C GLY A 911 -61.67 -8.73 -31.16
N ASN A 912 -62.12 -9.60 -32.07
CA ASN A 912 -61.58 -10.96 -32.34
C ASN A 912 -61.08 -11.13 -33.80
N GLY A 913 -60.03 -11.94 -34.11
CA GLY A 913 -59.62 -12.15 -35.51
C GLY A 913 -58.34 -12.94 -35.92
N ASN A 914 -58.25 -14.24 -35.59
CA ASN A 914 -57.81 -15.37 -36.45
C ASN A 914 -56.82 -15.20 -37.65
N GLY A 915 -55.73 -16.02 -37.75
CA GLY A 915 -55.11 -16.36 -39.07
C GLY A 915 -53.67 -16.96 -39.10
N ASN A 916 -53.51 -18.21 -39.59
CA ASN A 916 -52.26 -18.79 -40.15
C ASN A 916 -51.68 -17.89 -41.28
N GLY A 917 -50.39 -17.91 -41.68
CA GLY A 917 -49.27 -18.82 -41.40
C GLY A 917 -48.74 -19.50 -42.69
N ASN A 918 -47.45 -19.35 -43.04
CA ASN A 918 -46.68 -20.27 -43.92
C ASN A 918 -45.19 -19.88 -44.11
N ASN A 919 -44.32 -20.88 -43.93
CA ASN A 919 -43.16 -21.33 -44.74
C ASN A 919 -42.11 -20.38 -45.38
N ASP A 920 -40.86 -20.55 -44.92
CA ASP A 920 -39.77 -21.40 -45.51
C ASP A 920 -38.96 -20.95 -46.75
N GLU A 921 -37.73 -21.51 -46.86
CA GLU A 921 -36.54 -21.20 -47.70
C GLU A 921 -35.52 -20.28 -47.00
N GLY A 922 -34.24 -20.62 -46.78
CA GLY A 922 -33.30 -21.48 -47.53
C GLY A 922 -32.35 -20.58 -48.34
N THR A 923 -31.01 -20.70 -48.35
CA THR A 923 -30.12 -21.85 -48.11
C THR A 923 -28.72 -21.42 -47.64
N ASP A 924 -27.95 -22.37 -47.12
CA ASP A 924 -26.52 -22.31 -46.78
C ASP A 924 -25.59 -22.21 -48.02
N ASP A 925 -24.29 -21.99 -47.78
CA ASP A 925 -23.24 -22.82 -48.40
C ASP A 925 -21.95 -22.84 -47.54
N GLU A 926 -21.42 -24.05 -47.31
CA GLU A 926 -20.17 -24.31 -46.58
C GLU A 926 -19.00 -24.52 -47.57
N SER A 927 -17.75 -24.54 -47.08
CA SER A 927 -16.71 -25.43 -47.65
C SER A 927 -15.58 -25.73 -46.67
N GLU A 928 -15.72 -26.87 -46.01
CA GLU A 928 -14.67 -27.88 -45.77
C GLU A 928 -13.81 -28.17 -47.05
N ASN A 929 -12.62 -28.81 -47.05
CA ASN A 929 -11.87 -29.55 -46.03
C ASN A 929 -10.38 -29.76 -46.45
N ASP A 930 -9.64 -30.49 -45.60
CA ASP A 930 -8.58 -31.49 -45.89
C ASP A 930 -7.13 -31.23 -45.42
N ASP A 931 -6.58 -32.32 -44.86
CA ASP A 931 -5.30 -32.47 -44.16
C ASP A 931 -4.08 -32.69 -45.09
N GLU A 932 -2.85 -32.50 -44.57
CA GLU A 932 -1.83 -33.57 -44.62
C GLU A 932 -0.65 -33.36 -43.65
N GLU A 933 0.00 -34.46 -43.25
CA GLU A 933 1.10 -34.52 -42.26
C GLU A 933 2.49 -34.14 -42.83
N GLY A 934 3.43 -33.81 -41.93
CA GLY A 934 4.69 -34.59 -41.91
C GLY A 934 6.04 -33.92 -42.25
N SER A 935 6.78 -33.59 -41.18
CA SER A 935 8.25 -33.71 -41.04
C SER A 935 9.23 -32.75 -41.76
N GLY A 936 10.31 -32.38 -41.04
CA GLY A 936 11.66 -32.27 -41.65
C GLY A 936 12.49 -31.02 -41.32
N ASN A 937 13.46 -31.20 -40.39
CA ASN A 937 14.58 -30.30 -40.01
C ASN A 937 14.26 -28.99 -39.26
#